data_AF-A0A7S3DP30-F1
#
_entry.id   AF-A0A7S3DP30-F1
#
_cell.length_a   1.000
_cell.length_b   1.000
_cell.length_c   1.000
_cell.angle_alpha   90.00
_cell.angle_beta   90.00
_cell.angle_gamma   90.00
#
_symmetry.space_group_name_H-M   'P 1'
#
loop_
_entity.id
_entity.type
_entity.pdbx_description
1 polymer ?
#
loop_
_entity_poly.entity_id
_entity_poly.type
_entity_poly.pdbx_seq_one_letter_code
_entity_poly.pdbx_strand_id
1 'polypeptide(L)'
;AAILTGPMVIAPNVAGQDVTPLAEVPHHAERFKDIPTAAQLYRTIMEKPQLPLEPLFSNLVARVAPYLSFRQIEFLLEARAPTDWQQADLRRLRYVYSIKKKVLEIAESYGGFSFLPQSFLVSVFLGEATKSSLRVSKPKRRKSATDTVSTKGSRSGSFRLRKRRVLGEHIREIDDFILSPAQQVASLRDTHDHSSVMQDEIYLEYEGVDPMSEKDSYELGDSLLGPQDVAILLQSGLTSVMKSSTVVQLNQRMLLDLISSQPHSFAVAVLAEIGTPSGEGSPRSLTSALMSMLELDQTAFTDRSKIDMHALLESWLPGLKVPRRDDYMAGGRWARQSYYEAIFAVATSILEDAESYMALKGHLQRVRHNKEKDPIPGPIGDSGMGAGAVGDERSLTDDGQTKVYAEAVKDAKLKIKEADEHGYPLLDTLVDDTSDEKTTDARRYATVLYQEAFASCASLLELDRHSFQLQWFRDFYQRNYDALMVKSLFDNVMEDVDNVRRWMQALRNGPEGNSDESTFDHSTPNGMGREVEKEDLYDDNSSNSGEWETLDGPVAGDGFFLEPEFVGEQALVDGIIDAIIYNELDRKRLKDDPLVRLLIPNPPGYYNFAIVSAMGVITEGEKGLELKDAFERLQFERGVIAVRAGTATARSLEYNASKIEAAVEYVSKLKKPYGLLGYSQGCANALMAETLMNSGSPKQKIMLDNLVCRQLLFSAANGSVHGPATERKVQRLIVLCEEFFKYQQGYVSRALATAVIGVITNILDSSSFHKSMGGAQSFLPDGCRAFWREAQHLGHVPTCTLRGVLESHTTPESLEMIANALTKQSGSHLHDSQVHAYDAVGHPVYHRNRNGRILERCDVGEGALQRTHHWSPLSDEVEFVRTKKDAKHATFECAKDRHVFPWVEVNARFGIIKRMENQQKSSAGDGVRAKLGI
;
A
#
# COMPACT_ATOMS: atom_id res chain seq x y z
N ALA A 1 -0.68 -8.77 29.07
CA ALA A 1 -0.05 -9.93 28.40
C ALA A 1 -1.09 -10.81 27.71
N ALA A 2 -1.92 -11.55 28.44
CA ALA A 2 -2.86 -12.53 27.87
C ALA A 2 -3.78 -11.99 26.75
N ILE A 3 -4.25 -10.75 26.82
CA ILE A 3 -5.08 -10.14 25.77
C ILE A 3 -4.27 -9.82 24.51
N LEU A 4 -3.04 -9.31 24.67
CA LEU A 4 -2.17 -8.95 23.56
C LEU A 4 -1.69 -10.20 22.81
N THR A 5 -1.39 -11.27 23.54
CA THR A 5 -0.81 -12.50 22.97
C THR A 5 -1.85 -13.58 22.66
N GLY A 6 -3.03 -13.53 23.29
CA GLY A 6 -4.08 -14.53 23.08
C GLY A 6 -4.70 -14.45 21.67
N PRO A 7 -5.15 -15.57 21.10
CA PRO A 7 -5.91 -15.56 19.85
C PRO A 7 -7.24 -14.83 20.06
N MET A 8 -7.68 -14.08 19.05
CA MET A 8 -8.96 -13.38 19.07
C MET A 8 -9.73 -13.71 17.80
N VAL A 9 -10.90 -14.33 17.94
CA VAL A 9 -11.77 -14.63 16.81
C VAL A 9 -12.21 -13.31 16.17
N ILE A 10 -11.97 -13.20 14.87
CA ILE A 10 -12.39 -12.06 14.06
C ILE A 10 -13.61 -12.51 13.26
N ALA A 11 -14.51 -11.58 12.99
CA ALA A 11 -15.58 -11.87 12.05
C ALA A 11 -14.94 -12.18 10.68
N PRO A 12 -15.41 -13.22 9.97
CA PRO A 12 -14.91 -13.47 8.61
C PRO A 12 -15.20 -12.26 7.73
N ASN A 13 -14.28 -11.97 6.83
CA ASN A 13 -14.48 -10.91 5.84
C ASN A 13 -15.65 -11.29 4.93
N VAL A 14 -16.64 -10.40 4.82
CA VAL A 14 -17.80 -10.61 3.95
C VAL A 14 -17.45 -10.04 2.58
N ALA A 15 -17.56 -10.87 1.54
CA ALA A 15 -17.33 -10.42 0.17
C ALA A 15 -18.35 -9.34 -0.22
N GLY A 16 -17.87 -8.12 -0.47
CA GLY A 16 -18.66 -7.01 -0.99
C GLY A 16 -18.83 -7.13 -2.51
N GLN A 17 -20.07 -7.05 -2.98
CA GLN A 17 -20.38 -7.01 -4.40
C GLN A 17 -20.29 -5.57 -4.94
N ASP A 18 -19.75 -5.42 -6.15
CA ASP A 18 -19.77 -4.22 -6.99
C ASP A 18 -19.36 -2.91 -6.28
N VAL A 19 -18.13 -2.91 -5.74
CA VAL A 19 -17.57 -1.75 -5.03
C VAL A 19 -17.15 -0.67 -6.04
N THR A 20 -18.06 0.26 -6.31
CA THR A 20 -17.83 1.38 -7.24
C THR A 20 -16.95 2.47 -6.60
N PRO A 21 -16.03 3.11 -7.35
CA PRO A 21 -15.26 4.26 -6.86
C PRO A 21 -16.17 5.37 -6.32
N LEU A 22 -15.81 6.01 -5.21
CA LEU A 22 -16.70 6.98 -4.55
C LEU A 22 -17.08 8.15 -5.46
N ALA A 23 -16.13 8.65 -6.27
CA ALA A 23 -16.37 9.74 -7.22
C ALA A 23 -17.39 9.40 -8.33
N GLU A 24 -17.60 8.11 -8.61
CA GLU A 24 -18.55 7.64 -9.64
C GLU A 24 -19.95 7.35 -9.06
N VAL A 25 -20.10 7.37 -7.74
CA VAL A 25 -21.42 7.18 -7.12
C VAL A 25 -22.32 8.36 -7.51
N PRO A 26 -23.53 8.13 -8.07
CA PRO A 26 -24.33 9.18 -8.70
C PRO A 26 -24.59 10.41 -7.83
N HIS A 27 -24.84 10.20 -6.53
CA HIS A 27 -25.12 11.29 -5.61
C HIS A 27 -23.89 12.18 -5.36
N HIS A 28 -22.67 11.63 -5.35
CA HIS A 28 -21.44 12.43 -5.25
C HIS A 28 -21.12 13.11 -6.59
N ALA A 29 -21.24 12.39 -7.71
CA ALA A 29 -20.96 12.93 -9.04
C ALA A 29 -21.79 14.18 -9.37
N GLU A 30 -23.09 14.21 -9.02
CA GLU A 30 -23.95 15.38 -9.22
C GLU A 30 -23.50 16.59 -8.38
N ARG A 31 -23.00 16.37 -7.15
CA ARG A 31 -22.47 17.44 -6.27
C ARG A 31 -21.21 18.10 -6.84
N PHE A 32 -20.45 17.40 -7.70
CA PHE A 32 -19.19 17.87 -8.27
C PHE A 32 -19.30 18.36 -9.71
N LYS A 33 -20.51 18.48 -10.27
CA LYS A 33 -20.73 18.86 -11.68
C LYS A 33 -20.00 20.16 -12.11
N ASP A 34 -19.84 21.11 -11.18
CA ASP A 34 -19.20 22.42 -11.41
C ASP A 34 -17.71 22.42 -11.03
N ILE A 35 -17.18 21.28 -10.60
CA ILE A 35 -15.77 21.08 -10.22
C ILE A 35 -15.11 20.22 -11.30
N PRO A 36 -13.96 20.64 -11.85
CA PRO A 36 -13.32 19.88 -12.92
C PRO A 36 -12.76 18.56 -12.37
N THR A 37 -12.95 17.47 -13.11
CA THR A 37 -12.27 16.20 -12.84
C THR A 37 -10.77 16.31 -13.09
N ALA A 38 -9.97 15.43 -12.50
CA ALA A 38 -8.53 15.29 -12.82
C ALA A 38 -8.27 15.16 -14.33
N ALA A 39 -9.12 14.38 -15.02
CA ALA A 39 -9.03 14.16 -16.46
C ALA A 39 -9.26 15.46 -17.26
N GLN A 40 -10.29 16.24 -16.89
CA GLN A 40 -10.56 17.54 -17.50
C GLN A 40 -9.42 18.52 -17.23
N LEU A 41 -8.88 18.55 -16.01
CA LEU A 41 -7.74 19.40 -15.65
C LEU A 41 -6.54 19.14 -16.57
N TYR A 42 -6.11 17.88 -16.69
CA TYR A 42 -4.95 17.56 -17.54
C TYR A 42 -5.21 17.78 -19.02
N ARG A 43 -6.41 17.41 -19.50
CA ARG A 43 -6.79 17.61 -20.89
C ARG A 43 -6.73 19.08 -21.27
N THR A 44 -7.40 19.95 -20.54
CA THR A 44 -7.43 21.39 -20.84
C THR A 44 -6.05 22.04 -20.72
N ILE A 45 -5.22 21.59 -19.78
CA ILE A 45 -3.84 22.09 -19.61
C ILE A 45 -2.94 21.64 -20.76
N MET A 46 -3.13 20.45 -21.30
CA MET A 46 -2.37 19.96 -22.45
C MET A 46 -2.93 20.44 -23.80
N GLU A 47 -4.20 20.85 -23.85
CA GLU A 47 -4.83 21.38 -25.05
C GLU A 47 -4.28 22.77 -25.38
N LYS A 48 -3.83 22.92 -26.63
CA LYS A 48 -3.33 24.19 -27.22
C LYS A 48 -2.26 24.86 -26.32
N PRO A 49 -1.10 24.24 -26.10
CA PRO A 49 -0.05 24.76 -25.20
C PRO A 49 0.47 26.15 -25.59
N GLN A 50 0.29 26.56 -26.86
CA GLN A 50 0.70 27.86 -27.38
C GLN A 50 -0.27 29.02 -27.12
N LEU A 51 -1.46 28.76 -26.58
CA LEU A 51 -2.45 29.81 -26.29
C LEU A 51 -2.51 30.09 -24.79
N PRO A 52 -2.84 31.31 -24.34
CA PRO A 52 -3.15 31.56 -22.95
C PRO A 52 -4.35 30.73 -22.48
N LEU A 53 -4.37 30.36 -21.20
CA LEU A 53 -5.52 29.69 -20.58
C LEU A 53 -6.69 30.66 -20.47
N GLU A 54 -7.90 30.11 -20.64
CA GLU A 54 -9.12 30.88 -20.41
C GLU A 54 -9.13 31.42 -18.97
N PRO A 55 -9.43 32.72 -18.75
CA PRO A 55 -9.41 33.32 -17.41
C PRO A 55 -10.26 32.57 -16.38
N LEU A 56 -11.45 32.11 -16.77
CA LEU A 56 -12.35 31.35 -15.89
C LEU A 56 -11.73 30.01 -15.46
N PHE A 57 -11.12 29.29 -16.39
CA PHE A 57 -10.43 28.03 -16.09
C PHE A 57 -9.18 28.26 -15.24
N SER A 58 -8.38 29.29 -15.56
CA SER A 58 -7.19 29.66 -14.77
C SER A 58 -7.55 29.93 -13.30
N ASN A 59 -8.64 30.69 -13.09
CA ASN A 59 -9.16 30.98 -11.76
C ASN A 59 -9.68 29.73 -11.03
N LEU A 60 -10.43 28.88 -11.75
CA LEU A 60 -10.94 27.61 -11.23
C LEU A 60 -9.81 26.70 -10.75
N VAL A 61 -8.75 26.55 -11.55
CA VAL A 61 -7.54 25.77 -11.19
C VAL A 61 -6.89 26.33 -9.93
N ALA A 62 -6.74 27.65 -9.83
CA ALA A 62 -6.20 28.31 -8.64
C ALA A 62 -7.07 28.11 -7.38
N ARG A 63 -8.40 28.03 -7.56
CA ARG A 63 -9.36 27.77 -6.48
C ARG A 63 -9.29 26.32 -5.97
N VAL A 64 -9.19 25.34 -6.87
CA VAL A 64 -9.11 23.91 -6.48
C VAL A 64 -7.71 23.48 -6.04
N ALA A 65 -6.67 24.25 -6.35
CA ALA A 65 -5.27 23.94 -6.04
C ALA A 65 -5.00 23.41 -4.62
N PRO A 66 -5.60 23.95 -3.54
CA PRO A 66 -5.39 23.42 -2.18
C PRO A 66 -5.82 21.95 -2.03
N TYR A 67 -6.76 21.47 -2.84
CA TYR A 67 -7.27 20.09 -2.83
C TYR A 67 -6.52 19.16 -3.78
N LEU A 68 -5.66 19.70 -4.65
CA LEU A 68 -4.85 18.89 -5.56
C LEU A 68 -3.68 18.24 -4.83
N SER A 69 -3.21 17.10 -5.34
CA SER A 69 -1.98 16.49 -4.84
C SER A 69 -0.76 17.33 -5.23
N PHE A 70 0.33 17.22 -4.47
CA PHE A 70 1.57 17.96 -4.74
C PHE A 70 2.08 17.74 -6.18
N ARG A 71 2.05 16.49 -6.66
CA ARG A 71 2.47 16.12 -8.02
C ARG A 71 1.60 16.73 -9.10
N GLN A 72 0.29 16.91 -8.85
CA GLN A 72 -0.57 17.57 -9.82
C GLN A 72 -0.19 19.04 -9.95
N ILE A 73 0.04 19.74 -8.82
CA ILE A 73 0.44 21.16 -8.87
C ILE A 73 1.81 21.32 -9.54
N GLU A 74 2.76 20.44 -9.25
CA GLU A 74 4.06 20.38 -9.92
C GLU A 74 3.88 20.27 -11.45
N PHE A 75 3.09 19.27 -11.90
CA PHE A 75 2.79 19.09 -13.31
C PHE A 75 2.12 20.33 -13.94
N LEU A 76 1.13 20.94 -13.26
CA LEU A 76 0.44 22.12 -13.78
C LEU A 76 1.38 23.31 -13.99
N LEU A 77 2.35 23.50 -13.09
CA LEU A 77 3.36 24.56 -13.18
C LEU A 77 4.43 24.26 -14.23
N GLU A 78 4.76 22.99 -14.48
CA GLU A 78 5.72 22.56 -15.51
C GLU A 78 5.12 22.56 -16.93
N ALA A 79 3.84 22.19 -17.06
CA ALA A 79 3.19 21.95 -18.34
C ALA A 79 2.85 23.22 -19.14
N ARG A 80 2.77 24.39 -18.49
CA ARG A 80 2.41 25.67 -19.13
C ARG A 80 3.37 26.78 -18.76
N ALA A 81 3.63 27.68 -19.72
CA ALA A 81 4.51 28.80 -19.48
C ALA A 81 3.87 29.79 -18.49
N PRO A 82 4.66 30.53 -17.69
CA PRO A 82 4.13 31.54 -16.76
C PRO A 82 3.24 32.60 -17.43
N THR A 83 3.44 32.86 -18.72
CA THR A 83 2.65 33.82 -19.53
C THR A 83 1.24 33.34 -19.88
N ASP A 84 0.98 32.03 -19.77
CA ASP A 84 -0.31 31.46 -20.15
C ASP A 84 -1.35 31.61 -19.04
N TRP A 85 -0.90 31.92 -17.83
CA TRP A 85 -1.73 32.05 -16.64
C TRP A 85 -2.09 33.50 -16.37
N GLN A 86 -3.25 33.72 -15.75
CA GLN A 86 -3.52 35.00 -15.12
C GLN A 86 -2.54 35.23 -13.96
N GLN A 87 -2.00 36.44 -13.84
CA GLN A 87 -0.92 36.72 -12.88
C GLN A 87 -1.34 36.51 -11.41
N ALA A 88 -2.61 36.74 -11.08
CA ALA A 88 -3.14 36.45 -9.74
C ALA A 88 -3.21 34.95 -9.46
N ASP A 89 -3.72 34.18 -10.43
CA ASP A 89 -3.93 32.74 -10.33
C ASP A 89 -2.58 31.98 -10.28
N LEU A 90 -1.61 32.37 -11.11
CA LEU A 90 -0.25 31.81 -11.06
C LEU A 90 0.44 32.08 -9.72
N ARG A 91 0.29 33.29 -9.17
CA ARG A 91 0.83 33.61 -7.85
C ARG A 91 0.22 32.73 -6.77
N ARG A 92 -1.09 32.51 -6.82
CA ARG A 92 -1.78 31.60 -5.90
C ARG A 92 -1.26 30.16 -6.05
N LEU A 93 -1.15 29.64 -7.28
CA LEU A 93 -0.65 28.29 -7.55
C LEU A 93 0.78 28.07 -7.04
N ARG A 94 1.69 29.00 -7.33
CA ARG A 94 3.08 28.93 -6.82
C ARG A 94 3.12 28.99 -5.30
N TYR A 95 2.23 29.76 -4.68
CA TYR A 95 2.15 29.83 -3.23
C TYR A 95 1.63 28.52 -2.63
N VAL A 96 0.57 27.93 -3.19
CA VAL A 96 0.06 26.61 -2.77
C VAL A 96 1.12 25.52 -2.99
N TYR A 97 1.85 25.52 -4.11
CA TYR A 97 2.98 24.61 -4.34
C TYR A 97 4.03 24.73 -3.23
N SER A 98 4.44 25.96 -2.90
CA SER A 98 5.44 26.24 -1.87
C SER A 98 4.96 25.80 -0.48
N ILE A 99 3.67 26.00 -0.20
CA ILE A 99 2.99 25.53 1.01
C ILE A 99 3.04 24.01 1.10
N LYS A 100 2.54 23.31 0.08
CA LYS A 100 2.47 21.85 0.06
C LYS A 100 3.84 21.21 0.19
N LYS A 101 4.85 21.76 -0.49
CA LYS A 101 6.24 21.32 -0.35
C LYS A 101 6.71 21.39 1.11
N LYS A 102 6.52 22.53 1.78
CA LYS A 102 6.88 22.69 3.20
C LYS A 102 6.09 21.76 4.12
N VAL A 103 4.80 21.58 3.85
CA VAL A 103 3.95 20.66 4.64
C VAL A 103 4.40 19.21 4.47
N LEU A 104 4.81 18.79 3.27
CA LEU A 104 5.39 17.47 3.05
C LEU A 104 6.72 17.30 3.78
N GLU A 105 7.61 18.29 3.74
CA GLU A 105 8.87 18.29 4.51
C GLU A 105 8.60 18.16 6.02
N ILE A 106 7.57 18.86 6.52
CA ILE A 106 7.10 18.75 7.92
C ILE A 106 6.59 17.33 8.20
N ALA A 107 5.78 16.75 7.32
CA ALA A 107 5.19 15.42 7.47
C ALA A 107 6.23 14.30 7.46
N GLU A 108 7.27 14.42 6.64
CA GLU A 108 8.39 13.46 6.61
C GLU A 108 9.22 13.52 7.88
N SER A 109 9.44 14.72 8.40
CA SER A 109 10.33 14.90 9.53
C SER A 109 9.65 14.62 10.87
N TYR A 110 8.32 14.74 10.99
CA TYR A 110 7.61 14.82 12.29
C TYR A 110 7.93 13.71 13.32
N GLY A 111 8.51 14.12 14.47
CA GLY A 111 8.75 13.28 15.66
C GLY A 111 10.20 13.12 16.16
N GLY A 112 11.20 13.72 15.49
CA GLY A 112 12.62 13.66 15.91
C GLY A 112 13.05 14.75 16.91
N PHE A 113 14.32 14.76 17.36
CA PHE A 113 14.87 15.85 18.19
C PHE A 113 15.12 17.15 17.40
N SER A 114 15.17 17.08 16.07
CA SER A 114 15.23 18.24 15.15
C SER A 114 13.99 19.15 15.19
N PHE A 115 12.99 18.81 16.00
CA PHE A 115 11.65 19.42 16.06
C PHE A 115 11.54 20.70 16.89
N LEU A 116 12.49 20.97 17.79
CA LEU A 116 12.42 22.12 18.68
C LEU A 116 12.31 23.48 17.94
N PRO A 117 13.08 23.77 16.86
CA PRO A 117 12.93 25.02 16.11
C PRO A 117 11.77 25.02 15.10
N GLN A 118 11.16 23.87 14.82
CA GLN A 118 10.15 23.74 13.75
C GLN A 118 8.82 24.42 14.10
N SER A 119 8.43 24.43 15.39
CA SER A 119 7.21 25.12 15.84
C SER A 119 7.25 26.62 15.51
N PHE A 120 8.42 27.26 15.59
CA PHE A 120 8.62 28.65 15.17
C PHE A 120 8.50 28.81 13.65
N LEU A 121 9.11 27.91 12.87
CA LEU A 121 9.01 27.94 11.40
C LEU A 121 7.56 27.76 10.92
N VAL A 122 6.83 26.82 11.54
CA VAL A 122 5.40 26.62 11.30
C VAL A 122 4.61 27.88 11.64
N SER A 123 4.96 28.61 12.70
CA SER A 123 4.27 29.85 13.07
C SER A 123 4.42 30.97 12.05
N VAL A 124 5.66 31.20 11.57
CA VAL A 124 5.93 32.19 10.52
C VAL A 124 5.16 31.83 9.25
N PHE A 125 5.23 30.56 8.86
CA PHE A 125 4.53 30.01 7.71
C PHE A 125 3.00 30.12 7.81
N LEU A 126 2.42 29.73 8.95
CA LEU A 126 0.98 29.83 9.21
C LEU A 126 0.51 31.28 9.24
N GLY A 127 1.31 32.19 9.79
CA GLY A 127 1.04 33.63 9.80
C GLY A 127 0.83 34.18 8.40
N GLU A 128 1.66 33.77 7.44
CA GLU A 128 1.51 34.18 6.05
C GLU A 128 0.33 33.49 5.35
N ALA A 129 0.18 32.16 5.54
CA ALA A 129 -0.86 31.37 4.87
C ALA A 129 -2.27 31.73 5.34
N THR A 130 -2.48 31.90 6.64
CA THR A 130 -3.78 32.28 7.22
C THR A 130 -4.14 33.73 6.93
N LYS A 131 -3.20 34.67 7.05
CA LYS A 131 -3.43 36.09 6.70
C LYS A 131 -3.79 36.27 5.25
N SER A 132 -3.16 35.52 4.36
CA SER A 132 -3.46 35.55 2.93
C SER A 132 -4.84 34.95 2.66
N SER A 133 -5.21 33.86 3.33
CA SER A 133 -6.54 33.24 3.20
C SER A 133 -7.69 34.12 3.72
N LEU A 134 -7.51 34.78 4.88
CA LEU A 134 -8.51 35.66 5.48
C LEU A 134 -8.73 36.98 4.70
N ARG A 135 -7.77 37.40 3.88
CA ARG A 135 -7.91 38.58 3.01
C ARG A 135 -8.78 38.31 1.78
N VAL A 136 -8.79 37.07 1.27
CA VAL A 136 -9.58 36.69 0.08
C VAL A 136 -11.06 36.46 0.48
N SER A 137 -11.30 35.91 1.68
CA SER A 137 -12.64 35.58 2.18
C SER A 137 -13.54 36.79 2.54
N LYS A 138 -13.04 38.04 2.55
CA LYS A 138 -13.93 39.20 2.79
C LYS A 138 -14.81 39.41 1.56
N PRO A 139 -16.14 39.13 1.62
CA PRO A 139 -17.01 39.45 0.50
C PRO A 139 -16.93 40.96 0.27
N LYS A 140 -16.69 41.38 -0.98
CA LYS A 140 -16.94 42.77 -1.38
C LYS A 140 -18.40 43.04 -1.05
N ARG A 141 -18.65 43.72 0.07
CA ARG A 141 -19.97 44.23 0.45
C ARG A 141 -20.51 44.94 -0.79
N ARG A 142 -21.51 44.35 -1.44
CA ARG A 142 -22.31 45.01 -2.48
C ARG A 142 -22.76 46.34 -1.88
N LYS A 143 -22.17 47.45 -2.31
CA LYS A 143 -22.70 48.77 -2.02
C LYS A 143 -24.04 48.81 -2.74
N SER A 144 -25.14 48.59 -2.02
CA SER A 144 -26.46 48.91 -2.58
C SER A 144 -26.44 50.39 -2.89
N ALA A 145 -26.56 50.74 -4.18
CA ALA A 145 -26.76 52.10 -4.59
C ALA A 145 -28.00 52.64 -3.86
N THR A 146 -27.79 53.59 -2.95
CA THR A 146 -28.86 54.38 -2.36
C THR A 146 -29.35 55.34 -3.43
N ASP A 147 -30.54 55.08 -3.96
CA ASP A 147 -31.27 56.00 -4.81
C ASP A 147 -31.58 57.30 -4.07
N THR A 148 -30.98 58.38 -4.55
CA THR A 148 -31.43 59.75 -4.30
C THR A 148 -32.61 60.07 -5.21
N VAL A 149 -33.84 60.05 -4.67
CA VAL A 149 -34.97 60.80 -5.26
C VAL A 149 -35.75 61.52 -4.17
N SER A 150 -35.70 62.84 -4.23
CA SER A 150 -36.57 63.76 -3.51
C SER A 150 -37.98 63.69 -4.09
N THR A 151 -39.02 63.59 -3.25
CA THR A 151 -40.24 64.42 -3.37
C THR A 151 -41.19 64.24 -2.18
N LYS A 152 -41.96 65.31 -1.95
CA LYS A 152 -42.84 65.62 -0.81
C LYS A 152 -44.10 64.75 -0.72
N GLY A 153 -44.63 64.58 0.49
CA GLY A 153 -46.06 64.76 0.76
C GLY A 153 -46.90 63.56 1.26
N SER A 154 -47.26 63.62 2.55
CA SER A 154 -48.60 63.39 3.13
C SER A 154 -49.28 62.00 3.14
N ARG A 155 -49.47 61.52 4.40
CA ARG A 155 -50.66 60.91 5.04
C ARG A 155 -51.08 59.44 4.82
N SER A 156 -51.23 58.81 6.00
CA SER A 156 -52.03 57.62 6.37
C SER A 156 -51.46 56.26 5.92
N GLY A 157 -51.51 55.17 6.68
CA GLY A 157 -52.08 54.89 7.99
C GLY A 157 -51.84 53.40 8.27
N SER A 158 -51.48 53.10 9.52
CA SER A 158 -51.80 51.85 10.24
C SER A 158 -51.68 50.50 9.52
N PHE A 159 -50.56 49.78 9.71
CA PHE A 159 -50.54 48.31 9.88
C PHE A 159 -49.21 47.81 10.47
N ARG A 160 -48.77 48.35 11.61
CA ARG A 160 -47.66 47.77 12.40
C ARG A 160 -47.87 47.98 13.90
N LEU A 161 -48.75 47.18 14.49
CA LEU A 161 -48.85 47.05 15.95
C LEU A 161 -49.63 45.78 16.36
N ARG A 162 -49.15 44.59 15.93
CA ARG A 162 -49.58 43.31 16.53
C ARG A 162 -48.68 42.12 16.19
N LYS A 163 -47.40 42.17 16.59
CA LYS A 163 -46.57 40.97 16.82
C LYS A 163 -45.30 41.30 17.60
N ARG A 164 -45.46 42.04 18.70
CA ARG A 164 -44.36 42.37 19.62
C ARG A 164 -44.82 42.23 21.06
N ARG A 165 -45.04 40.98 21.46
CA ARG A 165 -45.07 40.45 22.83
C ARG A 165 -45.16 38.93 22.69
N VAL A 166 -44.23 38.22 23.33
CA VAL A 166 -43.94 36.76 23.25
C VAL A 166 -42.79 36.41 22.30
N LEU A 167 -41.57 36.80 22.69
CA LEU A 167 -40.44 35.90 22.94
C LEU A 167 -39.33 36.75 23.59
N GLY A 168 -38.82 36.26 24.71
CA GLY A 168 -37.95 36.98 25.62
C GLY A 168 -36.56 37.29 25.06
N GLU A 169 -35.98 38.29 25.70
CA GLU A 169 -34.59 38.74 25.58
C GLU A 169 -33.62 37.60 25.87
N HIS A 170 -32.85 37.14 24.88
CA HIS A 170 -31.53 36.52 25.09
C HIS A 170 -30.66 36.32 23.83
N ILE A 171 -30.81 37.13 22.78
CA ILE A 171 -29.95 37.02 21.58
C ILE A 171 -29.62 38.42 21.06
N ARG A 172 -28.73 39.13 21.77
CA ARG A 172 -28.10 40.36 21.26
C ARG A 172 -26.64 40.56 21.71
N GLU A 173 -26.01 39.58 22.36
CA GLU A 173 -24.61 39.69 22.82
C GLU A 173 -23.61 38.86 21.99
N ILE A 174 -24.00 38.32 20.82
CA ILE A 174 -23.10 37.49 19.99
C ILE A 174 -22.34 38.31 18.92
N ASP A 175 -22.76 39.55 18.62
CA ASP A 175 -22.14 40.36 17.56
C ASP A 175 -20.94 41.24 18.00
N ASP A 176 -20.58 41.23 19.29
CA ASP A 176 -19.38 41.93 19.83
C ASP A 176 -18.20 40.96 20.13
N PHE A 177 -18.14 39.84 19.39
CA PHE A 177 -17.05 38.87 19.53
C PHE A 177 -15.73 39.45 18.99
N ILE A 178 -14.88 39.84 19.95
CA ILE A 178 -13.51 40.34 19.87
C ILE A 178 -12.76 39.88 18.60
N LEU A 179 -12.38 40.85 17.77
CA LEU A 179 -11.40 40.67 16.68
C LEU A 179 -10.15 39.96 17.20
N SER A 180 -9.77 38.85 16.56
CA SER A 180 -8.54 38.11 16.92
C SER A 180 -7.28 38.98 16.72
N PRO A 181 -6.14 38.68 17.38
CA PRO A 181 -4.88 39.39 17.14
C PRO A 181 -4.47 39.40 15.65
N ALA A 182 -4.78 38.34 14.90
CA ALA A 182 -4.54 38.28 13.46
C ALA A 182 -5.45 39.24 12.67
N GLN A 183 -6.71 39.39 13.10
CA GLN A 183 -7.64 40.39 12.54
C GLN A 183 -7.27 41.82 12.93
N GLN A 184 -6.79 42.05 14.16
CA GLN A 184 -6.30 43.37 14.62
C GLN A 184 -5.05 43.82 13.84
N VAL A 185 -4.10 42.91 13.59
CA VAL A 185 -2.92 43.19 12.76
C VAL A 185 -3.29 43.39 11.28
N ALA A 186 -4.36 42.75 10.80
CA ALA A 186 -4.87 42.96 9.44
C ALA A 186 -5.62 44.31 9.29
N SER A 187 -6.24 44.83 10.35
CA SER A 187 -6.95 46.13 10.33
C SER A 187 -6.04 47.36 10.46
N LEU A 188 -4.79 47.20 10.92
CA LEU A 188 -3.89 48.32 11.24
C LEU A 188 -3.13 48.92 10.05
N ARG A 189 -3.44 48.57 8.79
CA ARG A 189 -2.69 49.05 7.61
C ARG A 189 -3.51 49.63 6.45
N ASP A 190 -4.82 49.79 6.57
CA ASP A 190 -5.62 50.45 5.51
C ASP A 190 -5.68 51.97 5.74
N THR A 191 -4.58 52.65 5.43
CA THR A 191 -4.60 54.07 5.04
C THR A 191 -3.66 54.26 3.86
N HIS A 192 -4.22 54.72 2.74
CA HIS A 192 -3.63 54.95 1.41
C HIS A 192 -3.53 53.74 0.48
N ASP A 193 -4.49 53.59 -0.44
CA ASP A 193 -4.23 53.87 -1.85
C ASP A 193 -5.53 54.01 -2.66
N HIS A 194 -5.67 55.12 -3.39
CA HIS A 194 -6.73 55.36 -4.35
C HIS A 194 -6.13 55.34 -5.75
N SER A 195 -6.36 54.27 -6.52
CA SER A 195 -6.31 54.35 -7.99
C SER A 195 -7.42 53.49 -8.58
N SER A 196 -8.33 54.16 -9.29
CA SER A 196 -9.45 53.57 -9.99
C SER A 196 -9.00 53.09 -11.37
N VAL A 197 -9.16 51.81 -11.65
CA VAL A 197 -9.19 51.29 -13.02
C VAL A 197 -10.58 50.73 -13.24
N MET A 198 -11.32 51.33 -14.18
CA MET A 198 -12.60 50.83 -14.66
C MET A 198 -12.36 49.53 -15.44
N GLN A 199 -13.08 48.47 -15.09
CA GLN A 199 -13.31 47.32 -15.95
C GLN A 199 -14.83 47.19 -16.13
N ASP A 200 -15.26 47.14 -17.38
CA ASP A 200 -16.64 46.94 -17.80
C ASP A 200 -17.12 45.54 -17.36
N GLU A 201 -18.15 45.50 -16.50
CA GLU A 201 -18.88 44.28 -16.16
C GLU A 201 -20.05 44.09 -17.13
N ILE A 202 -19.97 43.03 -17.94
CA ILE A 202 -21.11 42.49 -18.69
C ILE A 202 -21.99 41.70 -17.70
N TYR A 203 -23.15 42.24 -17.36
CA TYR A 203 -24.17 41.54 -16.55
C TYR A 203 -24.99 40.62 -17.46
N LEU A 204 -24.93 39.31 -17.22
CA LEU A 204 -25.93 38.34 -17.67
C LEU A 204 -26.97 38.21 -16.54
N GLU A 205 -28.17 38.76 -16.76
CA GLU A 205 -29.34 38.50 -15.93
C GLU A 205 -29.79 37.04 -16.12
N TYR A 206 -29.75 36.25 -15.05
CA TYR A 206 -30.40 34.94 -14.98
C TYR A 206 -31.65 35.08 -14.11
N GLU A 207 -32.82 34.98 -14.74
CA GLU A 207 -34.12 35.00 -14.08
C GLU A 207 -34.43 33.67 -13.36
N GLY A 208 -34.98 33.77 -12.14
CA GLY A 208 -35.94 32.84 -11.54
C GLY A 208 -35.54 31.37 -11.39
N VAL A 209 -34.81 31.03 -10.32
CA VAL A 209 -34.64 29.64 -9.86
C VAL A 209 -35.50 29.39 -8.61
N ASP A 210 -36.26 28.30 -8.65
CA ASP A 210 -37.17 27.78 -7.64
C ASP A 210 -36.44 27.43 -6.32
N PRO A 211 -36.82 27.98 -5.14
CA PRO A 211 -36.11 27.80 -3.88
C PRO A 211 -36.23 26.40 -3.24
N MET A 212 -36.94 25.45 -3.87
CA MET A 212 -36.94 24.03 -3.45
C MET A 212 -36.04 23.13 -4.30
N SER A 213 -35.30 23.70 -5.26
CA SER A 213 -34.32 23.01 -6.11
C SER A 213 -32.91 23.61 -5.93
N GLU A 214 -32.53 24.01 -4.71
CA GLU A 214 -31.11 24.25 -4.41
C GLU A 214 -30.39 22.90 -4.55
N LYS A 215 -29.83 22.66 -5.74
CA LYS A 215 -28.92 21.54 -5.98
C LYS A 215 -27.75 21.74 -5.02
N ASP A 216 -27.64 20.88 -4.00
CA ASP A 216 -26.51 20.77 -3.06
C ASP A 216 -25.19 20.68 -3.84
N SER A 217 -24.60 21.80 -4.26
CA SER A 217 -23.27 21.80 -4.86
C SER A 217 -22.23 21.71 -3.74
N TYR A 218 -21.11 21.02 -4.00
CA TYR A 218 -20.07 20.95 -3.00
C TYR A 218 -19.35 22.30 -2.86
N GLU A 219 -19.44 22.92 -1.69
CA GLU A 219 -18.78 24.19 -1.39
C GLU A 219 -17.28 23.97 -1.13
N LEU A 220 -16.42 24.54 -1.99
CA LEU A 220 -14.98 24.56 -1.79
C LEU A 220 -14.58 25.71 -0.86
N GLY A 221 -13.76 25.42 0.14
CA GLY A 221 -13.08 26.46 0.91
C GLY A 221 -12.13 27.32 0.07
N ASP A 222 -11.93 28.58 0.46
CA ASP A 222 -11.06 29.55 -0.21
C ASP A 222 -9.66 29.66 0.44
N SER A 223 -9.39 28.82 1.45
CA SER A 223 -8.08 28.70 2.08
C SER A 223 -6.96 28.33 1.09
N LEU A 224 -5.73 28.81 1.36
CA LEU A 224 -4.53 28.39 0.64
C LEU A 224 -4.01 27.01 1.09
N LEU A 225 -4.40 26.59 2.29
CA LEU A 225 -4.18 25.26 2.84
C LEU A 225 -5.40 24.39 2.56
N GLY A 226 -5.20 23.22 1.94
CA GLY A 226 -6.27 22.24 1.79
C GLY A 226 -6.50 21.44 3.07
N PRO A 227 -7.56 20.61 3.12
CA PRO A 227 -7.87 19.80 4.31
C PRO A 227 -6.70 18.91 4.75
N GLN A 228 -6.03 18.26 3.79
CA GLN A 228 -4.84 17.43 4.05
C GLN A 228 -3.69 18.23 4.67
N ASP A 229 -3.46 19.46 4.18
CA ASP A 229 -2.38 20.30 4.68
C ASP A 229 -2.66 20.75 6.12
N VAL A 230 -3.89 21.15 6.41
CA VAL A 230 -4.34 21.52 7.75
C VAL A 230 -4.28 20.33 8.70
N ALA A 231 -4.69 19.14 8.25
CA ALA A 231 -4.63 17.91 9.06
C ALA A 231 -3.19 17.58 9.50
N ILE A 232 -2.23 17.61 8.57
CA ILE A 232 -0.81 17.38 8.86
C ILE A 232 -0.29 18.40 9.88
N LEU A 233 -0.60 19.68 9.67
CA LEU A 233 -0.15 20.76 10.56
C LEU A 233 -0.81 20.66 11.94
N LEU A 234 -2.09 20.28 12.01
CA LEU A 234 -2.80 20.11 13.27
C LEU A 234 -2.21 18.94 14.06
N GLN A 235 -2.06 17.77 13.43
CA GLN A 235 -1.39 16.60 14.02
C GLN A 235 0.01 16.94 14.52
N SER A 236 0.77 17.74 13.77
CA SER A 236 2.11 18.18 14.15
C SER A 236 2.13 19.05 15.42
N GLY A 237 1.05 19.74 15.78
CA GLY A 237 0.99 20.40 17.09
C GLY A 237 0.50 19.46 18.19
N LEU A 238 -0.50 18.63 17.89
CA LEU A 238 -1.08 17.68 18.85
C LEU A 238 -0.07 16.65 19.36
N THR A 239 0.91 16.28 18.55
CA THR A 239 1.94 15.29 18.88
C THR A 239 3.25 15.92 19.38
N SER A 240 3.26 17.24 19.63
CA SER A 240 4.49 17.96 20.02
C SER A 240 4.92 17.63 21.43
N VAL A 241 6.23 17.49 21.67
CA VAL A 241 6.78 17.34 23.02
C VAL A 241 6.59 18.63 23.84
N MET A 242 6.42 19.78 23.17
CA MET A 242 6.21 21.08 23.80
C MET A 242 4.76 21.57 23.64
N LYS A 243 3.75 20.72 23.91
CA LYS A 243 2.32 21.11 23.78
C LYS A 243 1.98 22.39 24.55
N SER A 244 2.62 22.60 25.70
CA SER A 244 2.43 23.79 26.55
C SER A 244 3.20 25.04 26.09
N SER A 245 3.98 24.97 25.01
CA SER A 245 4.62 26.16 24.45
C SER A 245 3.57 27.10 23.87
N THR A 246 3.63 28.38 24.25
CA THR A 246 2.79 29.45 23.71
C THR A 246 2.74 29.43 22.18
N VAL A 247 3.86 29.10 21.53
CA VAL A 247 3.97 29.06 20.06
C VAL A 247 3.11 27.94 19.46
N VAL A 248 3.13 26.76 20.07
CA VAL A 248 2.31 25.61 19.62
C VAL A 248 0.83 25.91 19.85
N GLN A 249 0.47 26.45 21.02
CA GLN A 249 -0.90 26.83 21.33
C GLN A 249 -1.45 27.90 20.36
N LEU A 250 -0.64 28.91 20.01
CA LEU A 250 -0.99 29.92 19.01
C LEU A 250 -1.19 29.32 17.62
N ASN A 251 -0.31 28.43 17.17
CA ASN A 251 -0.44 27.76 15.87
C ASN A 251 -1.72 26.93 15.79
N GLN A 252 -2.03 26.18 16.85
CA GLN A 252 -3.25 25.40 16.94
C GLN A 252 -4.47 26.32 16.89
N ARG A 253 -4.50 27.41 17.66
CA ARG A 253 -5.57 28.42 17.60
C ARG A 253 -5.77 28.95 16.18
N MET A 254 -4.70 29.30 15.47
CA MET A 254 -4.78 29.81 14.10
C MET A 254 -5.35 28.78 13.11
N LEU A 255 -5.01 27.50 13.27
CA LEU A 255 -5.57 26.42 12.45
C LEU A 255 -7.06 26.20 12.76
N LEU A 256 -7.46 26.19 14.04
CA LEU A 256 -8.86 26.06 14.45
C LEU A 256 -9.72 27.23 13.95
N ASP A 257 -9.18 28.45 13.99
CA ASP A 257 -9.85 29.64 13.46
C ASP A 257 -9.97 29.58 11.93
N LEU A 258 -8.93 29.08 11.24
CA LEU A 258 -8.99 28.84 9.80
C LEU A 258 -10.08 27.84 9.45
N ILE A 259 -10.14 26.69 10.14
CA ILE A 259 -11.17 25.66 9.93
C ILE A 259 -12.57 26.26 10.12
N SER A 260 -12.74 27.04 11.20
CA SER A 260 -14.03 27.69 11.53
C SER A 260 -14.44 28.78 10.53
N SER A 261 -13.49 29.30 9.75
CA SER A 261 -13.76 30.29 8.70
C SER A 261 -14.05 29.66 7.34
N GLN A 262 -14.00 28.33 7.23
CA GLN A 262 -14.31 27.59 6.01
C GLN A 262 -15.72 26.96 6.09
N PRO A 263 -16.30 26.48 4.98
CA PRO A 263 -17.54 25.71 5.00
C PRO A 263 -17.45 24.48 5.93
N HIS A 264 -18.58 24.04 6.50
CA HIS A 264 -18.62 22.90 7.43
C HIS A 264 -17.99 21.62 6.86
N SER A 265 -18.16 21.38 5.55
CA SER A 265 -17.53 20.25 4.85
C SER A 265 -16.01 20.25 4.93
N PHE A 266 -15.37 21.41 5.07
CA PHE A 266 -13.93 21.54 5.25
C PHE A 266 -13.46 21.01 6.60
N ALA A 267 -14.21 21.27 7.68
CA ALA A 267 -13.88 20.75 9.01
C ALA A 267 -13.97 19.22 9.03
N VAL A 268 -15.04 18.65 8.45
CA VAL A 268 -15.18 17.20 8.28
C VAL A 268 -14.02 16.64 7.46
N ALA A 269 -13.65 17.29 6.35
CA ALA A 269 -12.52 16.88 5.52
C ALA A 269 -11.18 16.91 6.26
N VAL A 270 -10.94 17.91 7.11
CA VAL A 270 -9.71 17.98 7.94
C VAL A 270 -9.69 16.84 8.95
N LEU A 271 -10.78 16.61 9.67
CA LEU A 271 -10.89 15.50 10.63
C LEU A 271 -10.76 14.15 9.93
N ALA A 272 -11.33 14.03 8.73
CA ALA A 272 -11.16 12.87 7.87
C ALA A 272 -9.68 12.65 7.57
N GLU A 273 -8.95 13.64 7.02
CA GLU A 273 -7.51 13.53 6.73
C GLU A 273 -6.65 13.24 7.97
N ILE A 274 -7.09 13.64 9.17
CA ILE A 274 -6.44 13.25 10.43
C ILE A 274 -6.64 11.75 10.71
N GLY A 275 -7.85 11.24 10.50
CA GLY A 275 -8.16 9.81 10.60
C GLY A 275 -7.66 8.99 9.42
N THR A 276 -7.46 9.63 8.27
CA THR A 276 -7.20 9.04 6.95
C THR A 276 -5.94 9.64 6.34
N PRO A 277 -4.78 9.73 7.03
CA PRO A 277 -3.60 10.31 6.42
C PRO A 277 -3.22 9.39 5.26
N SER A 278 -3.62 9.77 4.04
CA SER A 278 -3.55 9.05 2.76
C SER A 278 -4.84 8.44 2.17
N GLY A 279 -5.95 8.35 2.89
CA GLY A 279 -7.27 8.01 2.33
C GLY A 279 -7.90 6.68 2.75
N GLU A 280 -7.27 5.96 3.67
CA GLU A 280 -7.86 4.83 4.38
C GLU A 280 -8.13 5.28 5.82
N GLY A 281 -9.40 5.38 6.21
CA GLY A 281 -9.76 5.94 7.51
C GLY A 281 -9.58 4.96 8.64
N SER A 282 -8.95 5.43 9.72
CA SER A 282 -8.96 4.75 11.00
C SER A 282 -9.69 5.57 12.05
N PRO A 283 -10.86 5.07 12.49
CA PRO A 283 -11.58 5.66 13.61
C PRO A 283 -10.67 5.80 14.83
N ARG A 284 -9.76 4.85 15.06
CA ARG A 284 -8.81 4.87 16.17
C ARG A 284 -7.81 6.03 16.09
N SER A 285 -7.19 6.27 14.93
CA SER A 285 -6.28 7.40 14.75
C SER A 285 -7.00 8.72 15.00
N LEU A 286 -8.22 8.85 14.48
CA LEU A 286 -9.06 10.02 14.72
C LEU A 286 -9.50 10.13 16.19
N THR A 287 -9.82 9.02 16.86
CA THR A 287 -10.20 8.98 18.28
C THR A 287 -9.11 9.60 19.15
N SER A 288 -7.87 9.16 18.96
CA SER A 288 -6.70 9.69 19.67
C SER A 288 -6.52 11.18 19.41
N ALA A 289 -6.61 11.60 18.14
CA ALA A 289 -6.53 13.01 17.78
C ALA A 289 -7.65 13.85 18.40
N LEU A 290 -8.90 13.35 18.40
CA LEU A 290 -10.05 14.03 19.02
C LEU A 290 -9.87 14.16 20.53
N MET A 291 -9.42 13.11 21.22
CA MET A 291 -9.11 13.18 22.65
C MET A 291 -8.03 14.24 22.92
N SER A 292 -6.95 14.23 22.14
CA SER A 292 -5.88 15.24 22.22
C SER A 292 -6.38 16.67 21.92
N MET A 293 -7.30 16.84 20.97
CA MET A 293 -7.91 18.14 20.65
C MET A 293 -8.84 18.64 21.76
N LEU A 294 -9.64 17.76 22.36
CA LEU A 294 -10.54 18.11 23.46
C LEU A 294 -9.77 18.49 24.73
N GLU A 295 -8.55 18.00 24.88
CA GLU A 295 -7.65 18.28 26.00
C GLU A 295 -6.54 19.27 25.64
N LEU A 296 -6.71 20.03 24.55
CA LEU A 296 -5.73 20.99 24.09
C LEU A 296 -5.39 22.00 25.19
N ASP A 297 -4.10 22.13 25.50
CA ASP A 297 -3.61 23.11 26.47
C ASP A 297 -3.83 24.53 25.94
N GLN A 298 -4.52 25.35 26.74
CA GLN A 298 -4.87 26.74 26.43
C GLN A 298 -4.42 27.69 27.55
N THR A 299 -3.42 27.29 28.34
CA THR A 299 -2.86 28.07 29.44
C THR A 299 -2.22 29.39 29.03
N ALA A 300 -1.78 29.53 27.77
CA ALA A 300 -1.26 30.79 27.26
C ALA A 300 -2.36 31.81 26.95
N PHE A 301 -3.63 31.41 26.97
CA PHE A 301 -4.77 32.27 26.67
C PHE A 301 -5.50 32.70 27.94
N THR A 302 -6.01 33.93 27.93
CA THR A 302 -6.92 34.41 28.99
C THR A 302 -8.20 33.58 29.01
N ASP A 303 -8.88 33.49 30.16
CA ASP A 303 -10.11 32.68 30.27
C ASP A 303 -11.20 33.08 29.27
N ARG A 304 -11.25 34.36 28.87
CA ARG A 304 -12.17 34.85 27.83
C ARG A 304 -11.78 34.43 26.41
N SER A 305 -10.51 34.10 26.19
CA SER A 305 -9.96 33.73 24.89
C SER A 305 -9.85 32.21 24.69
N LYS A 306 -10.08 31.43 25.75
CA LYS A 306 -10.15 29.96 25.68
C LYS A 306 -11.35 29.54 24.86
N ILE A 307 -11.16 28.52 24.02
CA ILE A 307 -12.18 27.89 23.20
C ILE A 307 -12.78 26.73 24.01
N ASP A 308 -14.12 26.65 24.08
CA ASP A 308 -14.78 25.39 24.42
C ASP A 308 -14.68 24.45 23.21
N MET A 309 -13.70 23.55 23.26
CA MET A 309 -13.44 22.60 22.17
C MET A 309 -14.62 21.68 21.90
N HIS A 310 -15.46 21.36 22.89
CA HIS A 310 -16.65 20.54 22.66
C HIS A 310 -17.69 21.32 21.85
N ALA A 311 -17.97 22.56 22.25
CA ALA A 311 -18.89 23.42 21.52
C ALA A 311 -18.40 23.72 20.09
N LEU A 312 -17.09 23.90 19.93
CA LEU A 312 -16.48 24.09 18.61
C LEU A 312 -16.66 22.87 17.71
N LEU A 313 -16.32 21.66 18.20
CA LEU A 313 -16.49 20.43 17.41
C LEU A 313 -17.97 20.14 17.12
N GLU A 314 -18.88 20.33 18.08
CA GLU A 314 -20.33 20.21 17.85
C GLU A 314 -20.84 21.23 16.81
N SER A 315 -20.22 22.41 16.72
CA SER A 315 -20.56 23.39 15.67
C SER A 315 -20.08 22.96 14.29
N TRP A 316 -18.98 22.20 14.21
CA TRP A 316 -18.46 21.66 12.95
C TRP A 316 -19.23 20.41 12.49
N LEU A 317 -19.84 19.69 13.44
CA LEU A 317 -20.49 18.39 13.21
C LEU A 317 -21.97 18.43 13.65
N PRO A 318 -22.85 19.11 12.89
CA PRO A 318 -24.26 19.22 13.25
C PRO A 318 -24.91 17.85 13.47
N GLY A 319 -25.46 17.63 14.66
CA GLY A 319 -26.14 16.38 15.02
C GLY A 319 -25.27 15.36 15.76
N LEU A 320 -23.95 15.53 15.76
CA LEU A 320 -23.04 14.69 16.56
C LEU A 320 -22.75 15.36 17.91
N LYS A 321 -23.14 14.68 19.00
CA LYS A 321 -22.84 15.11 20.37
C LYS A 321 -21.43 14.66 20.73
N VAL A 322 -20.59 15.59 21.19
CA VAL A 322 -19.20 15.28 21.55
C VAL A 322 -19.13 14.92 23.04
N PRO A 323 -18.75 13.67 23.41
CA PRO A 323 -18.65 13.23 24.78
C PRO A 323 -17.74 14.13 25.62
N ARG A 324 -18.21 14.56 26.80
CA ARG A 324 -17.38 15.26 27.79
C ARG A 324 -16.74 14.24 28.73
N ARG A 325 -15.41 14.27 28.87
CA ARG A 325 -14.67 13.32 29.72
C ARG A 325 -15.21 13.22 31.14
N ASP A 326 -15.55 14.35 31.76
CA ASP A 326 -16.07 14.38 33.14
C ASP A 326 -17.36 13.57 33.33
N ASP A 327 -18.19 13.43 32.29
CA ASP A 327 -19.41 12.62 32.38
C ASP A 327 -19.12 11.11 32.50
N TYR A 328 -17.95 10.67 32.04
CA TYR A 328 -17.53 9.26 32.02
C TYR A 328 -16.57 8.90 33.15
N MET A 329 -16.07 9.89 33.90
CA MET A 329 -15.25 9.68 35.10
C MET A 329 -16.12 9.38 36.33
N ALA A 330 -15.54 8.96 37.45
CA ALA A 330 -16.32 8.74 38.68
C ALA A 330 -17.14 9.98 39.08
N GLY A 331 -18.40 9.72 39.48
CA GLY A 331 -19.38 10.76 39.79
C GLY A 331 -20.09 11.34 38.57
N GLY A 332 -19.60 11.07 37.36
CA GLY A 332 -20.27 11.43 36.11
C GLY A 332 -21.49 10.56 35.81
N ARG A 333 -22.40 11.09 34.98
CA ARG A 333 -23.66 10.42 34.58
C ARG A 333 -23.46 9.10 33.84
N TRP A 334 -22.30 8.90 33.21
CA TRP A 334 -21.94 7.74 32.41
C TRP A 334 -20.67 7.06 32.92
N ALA A 335 -20.39 7.15 34.23
CA ALA A 335 -19.20 6.58 34.87
C ALA A 335 -18.96 5.08 34.57
N ARG A 336 -20.02 4.32 34.22
CA ARG A 336 -19.95 2.89 33.88
C ARG A 336 -19.58 2.59 32.42
N GLN A 337 -19.61 3.58 31.55
CA GLN A 337 -19.31 3.42 30.12
C GLN A 337 -17.88 3.90 29.83
N SER A 338 -17.24 3.40 28.77
CA SER A 338 -15.92 3.88 28.36
C SER A 338 -16.00 5.23 27.63
N TYR A 339 -15.22 6.21 28.07
CA TYR A 339 -15.05 7.48 27.37
C TYR A 339 -14.40 7.24 26.01
N TYR A 340 -13.42 6.34 25.95
CA TYR A 340 -12.73 6.00 24.71
C TYR A 340 -13.70 5.42 23.67
N GLU A 341 -14.57 4.48 24.04
CA GLU A 341 -15.57 3.93 23.12
C GLU A 341 -16.56 4.99 22.63
N ALA A 342 -16.94 5.93 23.49
CA ALA A 342 -17.82 7.03 23.10
C ALA A 342 -17.15 7.96 22.07
N ILE A 343 -15.87 8.32 22.25
CA ILE A 343 -15.14 9.12 21.26
C ILE A 343 -14.87 8.30 19.98
N PHE A 344 -14.61 7.00 20.12
CA PHE A 344 -14.43 6.10 18.98
C PHE A 344 -15.68 6.04 18.10
N ALA A 345 -16.87 5.97 18.70
CA ALA A 345 -18.13 6.06 17.96
C ALA A 345 -18.27 7.38 17.20
N VAL A 346 -17.92 8.52 17.83
CA VAL A 346 -17.91 9.83 17.15
C VAL A 346 -16.92 9.83 15.98
N ALA A 347 -15.72 9.29 16.17
CA ALA A 347 -14.72 9.19 15.12
C ALA A 347 -15.21 8.34 13.92
N THR A 348 -15.90 7.22 14.18
CA THR A 348 -16.54 6.41 13.14
C THR A 348 -17.57 7.22 12.37
N SER A 349 -18.49 7.92 13.05
CA SER A 349 -19.50 8.74 12.37
C SER A 349 -18.89 9.88 11.53
N ILE A 350 -17.82 10.51 12.01
CA ILE A 350 -17.12 11.54 11.22
C ILE A 350 -16.55 10.96 9.92
N LEU A 351 -15.99 9.75 9.97
CA LEU A 351 -15.41 9.09 8.80
C LEU A 351 -16.48 8.60 7.82
N GLU A 352 -17.66 8.21 8.31
CA GLU A 352 -18.84 7.93 7.49
C GLU A 352 -19.34 9.21 6.79
N ASP A 353 -19.45 10.33 7.51
CA ASP A 353 -19.84 11.63 6.96
C ASP A 353 -18.82 12.18 5.93
N ALA A 354 -17.56 11.77 6.05
CA ALA A 354 -16.47 12.19 5.18
C ALA A 354 -16.47 11.56 3.78
N GLU A 355 -17.38 10.61 3.48
CA GLU A 355 -17.45 9.96 2.15
C GLU A 355 -17.54 10.98 1.00
N SER A 356 -18.31 12.07 1.18
CA SER A 356 -18.40 13.15 0.17
C SER A 356 -17.06 13.83 -0.09
N TYR A 357 -16.25 14.04 0.95
CA TYR A 357 -14.91 14.60 0.78
C TYR A 357 -13.97 13.60 0.08
N MET A 358 -14.03 12.32 0.45
CA MET A 358 -13.24 11.26 -0.17
C MET A 358 -13.58 11.10 -1.66
N ALA A 359 -14.86 11.21 -2.01
CA ALA A 359 -15.33 11.26 -3.39
C ALA A 359 -14.77 12.48 -4.14
N LEU A 360 -14.79 13.67 -3.53
CA LEU A 360 -14.20 14.88 -4.12
C LEU A 360 -12.70 14.74 -4.34
N LYS A 361 -11.98 14.16 -3.37
CA LYS A 361 -10.55 13.89 -3.47
C LYS A 361 -10.27 12.95 -4.64
N GLY A 362 -11.04 11.87 -4.78
CA GLY A 362 -10.96 10.98 -5.95
C GLY A 362 -11.24 11.72 -7.26
N HIS A 363 -12.27 12.56 -7.30
CA HIS A 363 -12.66 13.35 -8.48
C HIS A 363 -11.56 14.30 -8.95
N LEU A 364 -10.89 14.97 -8.02
CA LEU A 364 -9.83 15.96 -8.30
C LEU A 364 -8.45 15.35 -8.52
N GLN A 365 -8.13 14.28 -7.79
CA GLN A 365 -6.77 13.74 -7.73
C GLN A 365 -6.53 12.53 -8.63
N ARG A 366 -7.58 11.82 -9.06
CA ARG A 366 -7.46 10.56 -9.80
C ARG A 366 -8.15 10.63 -11.15
N VAL A 367 -7.39 10.40 -12.21
CA VAL A 367 -7.93 10.16 -13.55
C VAL A 367 -8.53 8.76 -13.57
N ARG A 368 -9.82 8.68 -13.93
CA ARG A 368 -10.51 7.44 -14.21
C ARG A 368 -10.52 7.23 -15.72
N HIS A 369 -9.86 6.17 -16.18
CA HIS A 369 -9.77 5.87 -17.62
C HIS A 369 -10.99 5.11 -18.13
N ASN A 370 -11.67 4.38 -17.24
CA ASN A 370 -12.82 3.54 -17.57
C ASN A 370 -13.81 3.58 -16.40
N LYS A 371 -15.10 3.47 -16.71
CA LYS A 371 -16.18 3.26 -15.75
C LYS A 371 -16.27 1.79 -15.35
N GLU A 372 -16.91 1.52 -14.23
CA GLU A 372 -17.11 0.14 -13.73
C GLU A 372 -17.83 -0.80 -14.72
N LYS A 373 -18.73 -0.25 -15.54
CA LYS A 373 -19.49 -1.02 -16.55
C LYS A 373 -18.75 -1.20 -17.89
N ASP A 374 -17.64 -0.52 -18.09
CA ASP A 374 -16.90 -0.60 -19.34
C ASP A 374 -16.29 -1.99 -19.50
N PRO A 375 -16.24 -2.53 -20.74
CA PRO A 375 -15.67 -3.85 -20.97
C PRO A 375 -14.22 -3.90 -20.48
N ILE A 376 -13.83 -5.08 -19.99
CA ILE A 376 -12.48 -5.34 -19.54
C ILE A 376 -11.61 -5.55 -20.79
N PRO A 377 -10.47 -4.84 -20.94
CA PRO A 377 -9.56 -5.10 -22.04
C PRO A 377 -9.15 -6.57 -22.03
N GLY A 378 -9.16 -7.18 -23.21
CA GLY A 378 -8.84 -8.60 -23.37
C GLY A 378 -8.18 -8.86 -24.70
N PRO A 379 -7.85 -10.13 -24.98
CA PRO A 379 -7.23 -10.53 -26.22
C PRO A 379 -8.09 -10.15 -27.44
N ILE A 380 -7.46 -9.76 -28.56
CA ILE A 380 -8.16 -9.38 -29.80
C ILE A 380 -9.25 -10.40 -30.19
N GLY A 381 -8.98 -11.70 -30.03
CA GLY A 381 -9.89 -12.79 -30.40
C GLY A 381 -11.17 -12.95 -29.56
N ASP A 382 -11.21 -12.46 -28.33
CA ASP A 382 -12.40 -12.59 -27.45
C ASP A 382 -13.47 -11.53 -27.75
N SER A 383 -13.07 -10.44 -28.42
CA SER A 383 -13.91 -9.27 -28.72
C SER A 383 -15.10 -9.58 -29.64
N GLY A 384 -15.05 -10.68 -30.39
CA GLY A 384 -15.92 -10.94 -31.54
C GLY A 384 -17.27 -11.61 -31.28
N MET A 385 -17.55 -12.13 -30.07
CA MET A 385 -18.75 -12.95 -29.84
C MET A 385 -19.84 -12.36 -28.93
N GLY A 386 -19.63 -11.21 -28.27
CA GLY A 386 -20.56 -10.85 -27.17
C GLY A 386 -20.85 -9.38 -26.86
N ALA A 387 -20.21 -8.39 -27.47
CA ALA A 387 -20.43 -7.00 -27.09
C ALA A 387 -20.60 -6.10 -28.30
N GLY A 388 -21.87 -5.78 -28.62
CA GLY A 388 -22.23 -4.66 -29.50
C GLY A 388 -21.86 -3.32 -28.86
N ALA A 389 -20.56 -3.01 -28.82
CA ALA A 389 -20.06 -1.70 -28.42
C ALA A 389 -20.00 -0.79 -29.65
N VAL A 390 -20.93 0.16 -29.62
CA VAL A 390 -21.16 1.25 -30.56
C VAL A 390 -20.03 2.28 -30.47
N GLY A 391 -19.45 2.63 -31.62
CA GLY A 391 -18.86 3.94 -31.83
C GLY A 391 -17.35 4.06 -31.62
N ASP A 392 -16.56 3.51 -32.55
CA ASP A 392 -15.46 4.29 -33.12
C ASP A 392 -15.19 3.77 -34.54
N GLU A 393 -15.33 4.64 -35.54
CA GLU A 393 -15.14 4.37 -36.97
C GLU A 393 -13.66 4.12 -37.33
N ARG A 394 -12.98 3.21 -36.61
CA ARG A 394 -11.73 2.62 -37.10
C ARG A 394 -12.08 1.58 -38.16
N SER A 395 -12.14 2.13 -39.37
CA SER A 395 -12.06 1.55 -40.69
C SER A 395 -11.92 0.02 -40.79
N LEU A 396 -12.73 -0.51 -41.71
CA LEU A 396 -12.73 -1.79 -42.45
C LEU A 396 -11.37 -2.33 -42.96
N THR A 397 -10.25 -2.08 -42.27
CA THR A 397 -8.90 -2.58 -42.55
C THR A 397 -8.44 -3.67 -41.57
N ASP A 398 -9.28 -4.04 -40.59
CA ASP A 398 -8.93 -4.89 -39.43
C ASP A 398 -9.03 -6.41 -39.68
N ASP A 399 -9.54 -6.82 -40.85
CA ASP A 399 -9.60 -8.24 -41.24
C ASP A 399 -8.19 -8.87 -41.32
N GLY A 400 -7.19 -8.08 -41.74
CA GLY A 400 -5.82 -8.54 -41.87
C GLY A 400 -5.15 -8.84 -40.53
N GLN A 401 -5.25 -7.91 -39.57
CA GLN A 401 -4.63 -8.07 -38.25
C GLN A 401 -5.31 -9.17 -37.45
N THR A 402 -6.64 -9.26 -37.51
CA THR A 402 -7.40 -10.35 -36.88
C THR A 402 -7.02 -11.72 -37.45
N LYS A 403 -6.81 -11.82 -38.77
CA LYS A 403 -6.36 -13.06 -39.42
C LYS A 403 -4.94 -13.45 -38.99
N VAL A 404 -4.00 -12.51 -39.01
CA VAL A 404 -2.61 -12.73 -38.56
C VAL A 404 -2.60 -13.16 -37.10
N TYR A 405 -3.40 -12.52 -36.25
CA TYR A 405 -3.55 -12.89 -34.85
C TYR A 405 -4.11 -14.32 -34.68
N ALA A 406 -5.18 -14.65 -35.40
CA ALA A 406 -5.79 -15.98 -35.36
C ALA A 406 -4.82 -17.07 -35.85
N GLU A 407 -4.03 -16.78 -36.89
CA GLU A 407 -2.96 -17.65 -37.39
C GLU A 407 -1.87 -17.84 -36.34
N ALA A 408 -1.43 -16.77 -35.66
CA ALA A 408 -0.45 -16.86 -34.57
C ALA A 408 -0.97 -17.63 -33.34
N VAL A 409 -2.24 -17.46 -32.97
CA VAL A 409 -2.88 -18.26 -31.91
C VAL A 409 -2.91 -19.74 -32.30
N LYS A 410 -3.26 -20.03 -33.56
CA LYS A 410 -3.29 -21.41 -34.08
C LYS A 410 -1.90 -22.02 -34.09
N ASP A 411 -0.89 -21.27 -34.54
CA ASP A 411 0.51 -21.69 -34.56
C ASP A 411 1.03 -21.98 -33.15
N ALA A 412 0.87 -21.04 -32.21
CA ALA A 412 1.28 -21.23 -30.81
C ALA A 412 0.64 -22.47 -30.18
N LYS A 413 -0.68 -22.66 -30.37
CA LYS A 413 -1.38 -23.88 -29.89
C LYS A 413 -0.85 -25.14 -30.56
N LEU A 414 -0.59 -25.11 -31.86
CA LEU A 414 -0.05 -26.25 -32.60
C LEU A 414 1.34 -26.62 -32.08
N LYS A 415 2.21 -25.62 -31.85
CA LYS A 415 3.57 -25.83 -31.32
C LYS A 415 3.59 -26.34 -29.89
N ILE A 416 2.71 -25.83 -29.02
CA ILE A 416 2.55 -26.39 -27.67
C ILE A 416 2.10 -27.85 -27.76
N LYS A 417 1.10 -28.12 -28.61
CA LYS A 417 0.56 -29.47 -28.78
C LYS A 417 1.62 -30.43 -29.33
N GLU A 418 2.38 -30.03 -30.35
CA GLU A 418 3.48 -30.80 -30.95
C GLU A 418 4.56 -31.09 -29.89
N ALA A 419 4.95 -30.09 -29.10
CA ALA A 419 5.90 -30.26 -28.02
C ALA A 419 5.37 -31.24 -26.95
N ASP A 420 4.10 -31.13 -26.55
CA ASP A 420 3.46 -32.04 -25.59
C ASP A 420 3.33 -33.47 -26.15
N GLU A 421 2.94 -33.65 -27.42
CA GLU A 421 2.86 -34.96 -28.09
C GLU A 421 4.20 -35.70 -28.11
N HIS A 422 5.32 -34.97 -28.12
CA HIS A 422 6.66 -35.53 -28.01
C HIS A 422 7.19 -35.60 -26.58
N GLY A 423 6.77 -34.71 -25.69
CA GLY A 423 7.21 -34.64 -24.29
C GLY A 423 6.58 -35.72 -23.42
N TYR A 424 5.25 -35.92 -23.50
CA TYR A 424 4.55 -36.88 -22.64
C TYR A 424 5.03 -38.33 -22.80
N PRO A 425 5.26 -38.87 -24.02
CA PRO A 425 5.79 -40.23 -24.17
C PRO A 425 7.19 -40.43 -23.58
N LEU A 426 7.93 -39.36 -23.31
CA LEU A 426 9.26 -39.42 -22.69
C LEU A 426 9.21 -39.49 -21.16
N LEU A 427 8.06 -39.27 -20.52
CA LEU A 427 7.99 -39.20 -19.06
C LEU A 427 8.51 -40.46 -18.38
N ASP A 428 8.06 -41.64 -18.80
CA ASP A 428 8.50 -42.92 -18.21
C ASP A 428 10.02 -43.07 -18.34
N THR A 429 10.57 -42.74 -19.51
CA THR A 429 12.01 -42.85 -19.78
C THR A 429 12.85 -41.78 -19.05
N LEU A 430 12.30 -40.58 -18.86
CA LEU A 430 12.92 -39.54 -18.05
C LEU A 430 12.96 -40.01 -16.59
N VAL A 431 11.82 -40.43 -16.04
CA VAL A 431 11.71 -40.88 -14.63
C VAL A 431 12.69 -42.02 -14.31
N ASP A 432 12.88 -42.96 -15.22
CA ASP A 432 13.84 -44.07 -15.04
C ASP A 432 15.32 -43.65 -15.18
N ASP A 433 15.60 -42.40 -15.56
CA ASP A 433 16.93 -41.79 -15.77
C ASP A 433 17.84 -42.63 -16.69
N THR A 434 17.24 -43.35 -17.66
CA THR A 434 17.99 -44.22 -18.57
C THR A 434 18.67 -43.42 -19.66
N SER A 435 20.00 -43.36 -19.64
CA SER A 435 20.81 -42.57 -20.58
C SER A 435 21.16 -43.33 -21.87
N ASP A 436 20.18 -43.89 -22.59
CA ASP A 436 20.45 -44.45 -23.92
C ASP A 436 20.50 -43.34 -25.00
N GLU A 437 21.21 -43.59 -26.11
CA GLU A 437 21.44 -42.60 -27.17
C GLU A 437 20.11 -42.13 -27.80
N LYS A 438 19.14 -43.03 -27.93
CA LYS A 438 17.82 -42.74 -28.50
C LYS A 438 17.00 -41.81 -27.62
N THR A 439 17.03 -42.03 -26.31
CA THR A 439 16.37 -41.19 -25.30
C THR A 439 16.98 -39.79 -25.29
N THR A 440 18.30 -39.71 -25.43
CA THR A 440 19.02 -38.43 -25.51
C THR A 440 18.59 -37.60 -26.72
N ASP A 441 18.50 -38.22 -27.89
CA ASP A 441 18.03 -37.56 -29.11
C ASP A 441 16.56 -37.11 -28.99
N ALA A 442 15.71 -37.96 -28.43
CA ALA A 442 14.30 -37.63 -28.23
C ALA A 442 14.11 -36.50 -27.21
N ARG A 443 14.87 -36.49 -26.11
CA ARG A 443 14.92 -35.40 -25.11
C ARG A 443 15.33 -34.09 -25.76
N ARG A 444 16.39 -34.11 -26.58
CA ARG A 444 16.86 -32.93 -27.32
C ARG A 444 15.81 -32.42 -28.29
N TYR A 445 15.16 -33.32 -29.03
CA TYR A 445 14.11 -32.97 -29.98
C TYR A 445 12.90 -32.34 -29.29
N ALA A 446 12.39 -32.94 -28.22
CA ALA A 446 11.30 -32.36 -27.42
C ALA A 446 11.66 -30.99 -26.84
N THR A 447 12.91 -30.82 -26.39
CA THR A 447 13.42 -29.52 -25.91
C THR A 447 13.36 -28.44 -26.99
N VAL A 448 13.76 -28.77 -28.22
CA VAL A 448 13.68 -27.84 -29.36
C VAL A 448 12.23 -27.48 -29.67
N LEU A 449 11.31 -28.45 -29.66
CA LEU A 449 9.88 -28.20 -29.89
C LEU A 449 9.28 -27.26 -28.83
N TYR A 450 9.61 -27.44 -27.55
CA TYR A 450 9.19 -26.50 -26.52
C TYR A 450 9.77 -25.11 -26.71
N GLN A 451 11.04 -24.99 -27.13
CA GLN A 451 11.64 -23.70 -27.44
C GLN A 451 10.93 -23.00 -28.62
N GLU A 452 10.52 -23.75 -29.64
CA GLU A 452 9.67 -23.23 -30.72
C GLU A 452 8.30 -22.77 -30.19
N ALA A 453 7.68 -23.54 -29.30
CA ALA A 453 6.43 -23.16 -28.66
C ALA A 453 6.55 -21.86 -27.84
N PHE A 454 7.67 -21.68 -27.12
CA PHE A 454 7.97 -20.43 -26.41
C PHE A 454 8.09 -19.25 -27.37
N ALA A 455 8.81 -19.45 -28.49
CA ALA A 455 9.00 -18.43 -29.51
C ALA A 455 7.66 -18.03 -30.17
N SER A 456 6.82 -18.99 -30.55
CA SER A 456 5.48 -18.70 -31.10
C SER A 456 4.59 -17.95 -30.11
N CYS A 457 4.64 -18.30 -28.82
CA CYS A 457 3.94 -17.56 -27.76
C CYS A 457 4.48 -16.12 -27.60
N ALA A 458 5.80 -15.93 -27.71
CA ALA A 458 6.41 -14.61 -27.67
C ALA A 458 5.99 -13.76 -28.88
N SER A 459 5.98 -14.33 -30.08
CA SER A 459 5.47 -13.66 -31.29
C SER A 459 3.99 -13.31 -31.16
N LEU A 460 3.18 -14.15 -30.52
CA LEU A 460 1.79 -13.84 -30.22
C LEU A 460 1.64 -12.63 -29.28
N LEU A 461 2.49 -12.50 -28.25
CA LEU A 461 2.49 -11.33 -27.35
C LEU A 461 2.97 -10.04 -28.02
N GLU A 462 3.81 -10.14 -29.04
CA GLU A 462 4.19 -8.99 -29.86
C GLU A 462 3.02 -8.47 -30.70
N LEU A 463 2.10 -9.35 -31.13
CA LEU A 463 0.87 -8.96 -31.82
C LEU A 463 -0.18 -8.38 -30.88
N ASP A 464 -0.34 -8.97 -29.70
CA ASP A 464 -1.26 -8.48 -28.66
C ASP A 464 -0.77 -8.85 -27.26
N ARG A 465 -0.48 -7.81 -26.48
CA ARG A 465 0.02 -7.91 -25.10
C ARG A 465 -0.99 -8.52 -24.13
N HIS A 466 -2.28 -8.62 -24.47
CA HIS A 466 -3.28 -9.28 -23.63
C HIS A 466 -3.37 -10.78 -23.88
N SER A 467 -2.69 -11.33 -24.90
CA SER A 467 -2.84 -12.74 -25.29
C SER A 467 -2.55 -13.73 -24.17
N PHE A 468 -1.67 -13.37 -23.21
CA PHE A 468 -1.40 -14.22 -22.05
C PHE A 468 -2.64 -14.46 -21.20
N GLN A 469 -3.70 -13.64 -21.29
CA GLN A 469 -4.95 -13.82 -20.55
C GLN A 469 -5.80 -14.98 -21.08
N LEU A 470 -5.53 -15.48 -22.29
CA LEU A 470 -6.22 -16.65 -22.84
C LEU A 470 -5.96 -17.85 -21.93
N GLN A 471 -7.01 -18.61 -21.57
CA GLN A 471 -6.89 -19.70 -20.59
C GLN A 471 -5.74 -20.68 -20.92
N TRP A 472 -5.68 -21.17 -22.16
CA TRP A 472 -4.63 -22.11 -22.59
C TRP A 472 -3.22 -21.52 -22.48
N PHE A 473 -3.07 -20.21 -22.68
CA PHE A 473 -1.77 -19.54 -22.56
C PHE A 473 -1.45 -19.33 -21.08
N ARG A 474 -2.40 -18.92 -20.23
CA ARG A 474 -2.20 -18.87 -18.78
C ARG A 474 -1.75 -20.22 -18.23
N ASP A 475 -2.42 -21.31 -18.62
CA ASP A 475 -2.07 -22.66 -18.19
C ASP A 475 -0.63 -23.02 -18.62
N PHE A 476 -0.26 -22.73 -19.87
CA PHE A 476 1.10 -22.96 -20.36
C PHE A 476 2.15 -22.05 -19.70
N TYR A 477 1.77 -20.81 -19.39
CA TYR A 477 2.61 -19.84 -18.69
C TYR A 477 2.90 -20.33 -17.27
N GLN A 478 1.87 -20.77 -16.55
CA GLN A 478 1.99 -21.35 -15.20
C GLN A 478 2.89 -22.59 -15.20
N ARG A 479 2.69 -23.53 -16.15
CA ARG A 479 3.57 -24.71 -16.31
C ARG A 479 5.03 -24.31 -16.48
N ASN A 480 5.30 -23.26 -17.27
CA ASN A 480 6.66 -22.75 -17.47
C ASN A 480 7.24 -22.07 -16.22
N TYR A 481 6.43 -21.30 -15.49
CA TYR A 481 6.84 -20.70 -14.22
C TYR A 481 7.21 -21.79 -13.19
N ASP A 482 6.36 -22.79 -13.03
CA ASP A 482 6.60 -23.91 -12.11
C ASP A 482 7.85 -24.72 -12.51
N ALA A 483 8.02 -25.01 -13.80
CA ALA A 483 9.20 -25.72 -14.32
C ALA A 483 10.49 -24.92 -14.09
N LEU A 484 10.47 -23.60 -14.28
CA LEU A 484 11.60 -22.73 -13.99
C LEU A 484 11.89 -22.61 -12.48
N MET A 485 10.86 -22.71 -11.63
CA MET A 485 11.01 -22.76 -10.18
C MET A 485 11.70 -24.05 -9.73
N VAL A 486 11.26 -25.20 -10.22
CA VAL A 486 11.92 -26.49 -9.95
C VAL A 486 13.35 -26.48 -10.49
N LYS A 487 13.56 -25.94 -11.69
CA LYS A 487 14.90 -25.81 -12.27
C LYS A 487 15.82 -24.91 -11.43
N SER A 488 15.33 -23.75 -10.99
CA SER A 488 16.10 -22.85 -10.12
C SER A 488 16.56 -23.57 -8.85
N LEU A 489 15.66 -24.35 -8.23
CA LEU A 489 16.00 -25.16 -7.05
C LEU A 489 16.99 -26.29 -7.37
N PHE A 490 16.83 -26.95 -8.51
CA PHE A 490 17.77 -27.98 -8.98
C PHE A 490 19.18 -27.40 -9.12
N ASP A 491 19.31 -26.28 -9.83
CA ASP A 491 20.60 -25.60 -10.01
C ASP A 491 21.16 -25.16 -8.64
N ASN A 492 20.34 -24.58 -7.76
CA ASN A 492 20.78 -24.20 -6.43
C ASN A 492 21.29 -25.40 -5.62
N VAL A 493 20.61 -26.55 -5.65
CA VAL A 493 21.04 -27.77 -4.94
C VAL A 493 22.36 -28.29 -5.50
N MET A 494 22.48 -28.36 -6.83
CA MET A 494 23.71 -28.80 -7.48
C MET A 494 24.90 -27.90 -7.14
N GLU A 495 24.69 -26.59 -7.01
CA GLU A 495 25.73 -25.60 -6.73
C GLU A 495 25.85 -25.23 -5.24
N ASP A 496 25.03 -25.84 -4.37
CA ASP A 496 24.85 -25.50 -2.95
C ASP A 496 24.68 -24.00 -2.66
N VAL A 497 23.92 -23.32 -3.52
CA VAL A 497 23.64 -21.88 -3.36
C VAL A 497 22.89 -21.64 -2.06
N ASP A 498 23.33 -20.67 -1.26
CA ASP A 498 22.73 -20.30 0.03
C ASP A 498 22.63 -21.47 1.04
N ASN A 499 23.54 -22.47 0.98
CA ASN A 499 23.51 -23.70 1.78
C ASN A 499 22.22 -24.52 1.61
N VAL A 500 21.59 -24.43 0.45
CA VAL A 500 20.27 -25.05 0.15
C VAL A 500 20.27 -26.56 0.37
N ARG A 501 21.40 -27.27 0.22
CA ARG A 501 21.47 -28.74 0.40
C ARG A 501 21.03 -29.14 1.81
N ARG A 502 21.54 -28.45 2.82
CA ARG A 502 21.19 -28.68 4.23
C ARG A 502 19.72 -28.39 4.49
N TRP A 503 19.22 -27.27 3.98
CA TRP A 503 17.82 -26.89 4.11
C TRP A 503 16.87 -27.91 3.48
N MET A 504 17.14 -28.34 2.25
CA MET A 504 16.33 -29.33 1.54
C MET A 504 16.35 -30.69 2.25
N GLN A 505 17.50 -31.10 2.79
CA GLN A 505 17.59 -32.31 3.62
C GLN A 505 16.72 -32.19 4.87
N ALA A 506 16.73 -31.03 5.54
CA ALA A 506 15.91 -30.80 6.72
C ALA A 506 14.40 -30.82 6.40
N LEU A 507 14.00 -30.21 5.28
CA LEU A 507 12.62 -30.27 4.79
C LEU A 507 12.17 -31.71 4.49
N ARG A 508 13.03 -32.50 3.84
CA ARG A 508 12.73 -33.90 3.49
C ARG A 508 12.58 -34.80 4.71
N ASN A 509 13.46 -34.67 5.69
CA ASN A 509 13.47 -35.54 6.88
C ASN A 509 12.22 -35.34 7.76
N GLY A 510 11.54 -34.19 7.65
CA GLY A 510 10.35 -33.88 8.42
C GLY A 510 10.59 -33.94 9.93
N PRO A 511 9.52 -34.04 10.74
CA PRO A 511 9.62 -34.08 12.19
C PRO A 511 10.09 -35.44 12.74
N GLU A 512 9.91 -36.54 12.01
CA GLU A 512 10.15 -37.91 12.51
C GLU A 512 11.63 -38.35 12.44
N GLY A 513 12.41 -37.79 11.52
CA GLY A 513 13.81 -38.16 11.29
C GLY A 513 14.82 -37.70 12.35
N ASN A 514 14.38 -37.13 13.48
CA ASN A 514 15.25 -36.56 14.52
C ASN A 514 14.97 -37.11 15.93
N SER A 515 14.34 -38.29 16.04
CA SER A 515 13.91 -38.88 17.32
C SER A 515 15.04 -39.45 18.20
N ASP A 516 16.32 -39.30 17.81
CA ASP A 516 17.47 -39.88 18.52
C ASP A 516 17.91 -39.18 19.83
N GLU A 517 17.16 -38.21 20.36
CA GLU A 517 17.51 -37.52 21.62
C GLU A 517 16.58 -37.82 22.80
N SER A 518 16.02 -39.04 22.90
CA SER A 518 15.23 -39.45 24.07
C SER A 518 15.58 -40.82 24.67
N THR A 519 16.84 -40.99 25.04
CA THR A 519 17.20 -41.83 26.20
C THR A 519 18.10 -41.05 27.16
N PHE A 520 17.59 -39.92 27.68
CA PHE A 520 18.04 -39.45 28.99
C PHE A 520 17.31 -40.28 30.05
N ASP A 521 18.01 -41.31 30.51
CA ASP A 521 17.62 -42.21 31.58
C ASP A 521 17.30 -41.42 32.85
N HIS A 522 16.02 -41.34 33.21
CA HIS A 522 15.58 -40.87 34.52
C HIS A 522 15.91 -41.95 35.57
N SER A 523 17.20 -42.14 35.86
CA SER A 523 17.63 -42.83 37.06
C SER A 523 17.50 -41.89 38.27
N THR A 524 16.68 -42.32 39.21
CA THR A 524 16.40 -41.74 40.53
C THR A 524 17.67 -41.33 41.30
N PRO A 525 17.68 -40.19 42.02
CA PRO A 525 18.80 -39.83 42.89
C PRO A 525 18.62 -40.51 44.26
N ASN A 526 19.46 -41.50 44.53
CA ASN A 526 19.72 -42.00 45.88
C ASN A 526 21.23 -42.18 46.03
N GLY A 527 21.89 -41.32 46.81
CA GLY A 527 23.30 -41.53 47.12
C GLY A 527 24.03 -40.27 47.56
N MET A 528 24.19 -40.14 48.87
CA MET A 528 25.04 -39.16 49.54
C MET A 528 26.52 -39.24 49.10
N GLY A 529 27.11 -38.06 48.89
CA GLY A 529 28.40 -37.67 49.47
C GLY A 529 29.70 -38.18 48.83
N ARG A 530 30.43 -37.29 48.13
CA ARG A 530 31.82 -36.91 48.47
C ARG A 530 32.32 -35.77 47.57
N GLU A 531 32.92 -34.77 48.21
CA GLU A 531 33.75 -33.72 47.60
C GLU A 531 35.04 -34.31 47.01
N VAL A 532 35.47 -33.85 45.83
CA VAL A 532 36.88 -33.61 45.46
C VAL A 532 36.94 -32.51 44.37
N GLU A 533 37.85 -31.55 44.57
CA GLU A 533 38.19 -30.40 43.72
C GLU A 533 39.05 -30.75 42.49
N LYS A 534 39.13 -29.79 41.54
CA LYS A 534 40.25 -29.47 40.61
C LYS A 534 40.55 -30.46 39.48
N GLU A 535 41.15 -30.11 38.34
CA GLU A 535 41.63 -28.90 37.64
C GLU A 535 41.86 -29.39 36.18
N ASP A 536 41.88 -28.45 35.24
CA ASP A 536 42.40 -28.47 33.86
C ASP A 536 43.18 -29.71 33.36
N LEU A 537 42.92 -30.14 32.12
CA LEU A 537 43.92 -30.17 31.04
C LEU A 537 43.39 -30.84 29.76
N TYR A 538 43.65 -30.15 28.65
CA TYR A 538 43.68 -30.66 27.28
C TYR A 538 44.56 -31.91 27.19
N ASP A 539 44.12 -32.93 26.46
CA ASP A 539 45.05 -33.66 25.59
C ASP A 539 44.37 -34.18 24.32
N ASP A 540 45.13 -34.00 23.26
CA ASP A 540 44.87 -34.28 21.86
C ASP A 540 45.49 -35.64 21.51
N ASN A 541 45.08 -36.22 20.38
CA ASN A 541 45.56 -37.49 19.80
C ASN A 541 45.10 -38.81 20.43
N SER A 542 44.16 -39.45 19.73
CA SER A 542 44.42 -40.83 19.31
C SER A 542 43.80 -41.11 17.94
N SER A 543 44.66 -41.11 16.93
CA SER A 543 44.47 -41.81 15.67
C SER A 543 44.11 -43.27 15.92
N ASN A 544 42.93 -43.70 15.48
CA ASN A 544 42.60 -45.10 15.35
C ASN A 544 42.06 -45.36 13.95
N SER A 545 42.96 -45.78 13.07
CA SER A 545 42.66 -46.38 11.78
C SER A 545 42.06 -47.77 12.00
N GLY A 546 40.73 -47.82 12.16
CA GLY A 546 39.97 -49.06 12.13
C GLY A 546 39.52 -49.36 10.70
N GLU A 547 40.01 -50.49 10.18
CA GLU A 547 39.51 -51.15 8.98
C GLU A 547 37.99 -51.35 9.10
N TRP A 548 37.23 -50.78 8.16
CA TRP A 548 35.82 -51.08 7.99
C TRP A 548 35.68 -52.28 7.07
N GLU A 549 35.37 -53.43 7.66
CA GLU A 549 34.87 -54.59 6.94
C GLU A 549 33.60 -54.23 6.17
N THR A 550 33.60 -54.62 4.91
CA THR A 550 32.49 -54.53 3.94
C THR A 550 31.24 -55.20 4.48
N LEU A 551 30.22 -54.40 4.81
CA LEU A 551 28.84 -54.84 4.96
C LEU A 551 27.98 -54.15 3.90
N ASP A 552 27.54 -54.95 2.92
CA ASP A 552 26.59 -54.58 1.90
C ASP A 552 25.22 -54.21 2.50
N GLY A 553 24.78 -52.98 2.27
CA GLY A 553 23.38 -52.53 2.43
C GLY A 553 23.24 -51.09 2.96
N PRO A 554 22.73 -50.12 2.17
CA PRO A 554 22.45 -48.78 2.66
C PRO A 554 21.16 -48.81 3.50
N VAL A 555 21.26 -48.51 4.79
CA VAL A 555 20.09 -48.20 5.62
C VAL A 555 20.36 -46.97 6.47
N ALA A 556 19.55 -45.94 6.23
CA ALA A 556 19.15 -44.87 7.15
C ALA A 556 20.24 -43.88 7.60
N GLY A 557 20.67 -43.07 6.63
CA GLY A 557 21.26 -41.75 6.86
C GLY A 557 21.37 -41.00 5.53
N ASP A 558 20.38 -41.15 4.65
CA ASP A 558 20.50 -40.78 3.24
C ASP A 558 20.76 -39.28 3.10
N GLY A 559 22.02 -38.92 2.87
CA GLY A 559 22.48 -37.59 2.48
C GLY A 559 22.01 -37.21 1.07
N PHE A 560 20.75 -37.48 0.74
CA PHE A 560 20.15 -37.35 -0.58
C PHE A 560 20.36 -35.96 -1.18
N PHE A 561 20.15 -34.90 -0.40
CA PHE A 561 20.42 -33.53 -0.85
C PHE A 561 21.83 -33.05 -0.52
N LEU A 562 22.54 -33.74 0.37
CA LEU A 562 23.91 -33.38 0.76
C LEU A 562 24.92 -33.79 -0.32
N GLU A 563 24.66 -34.91 -0.98
CA GLU A 563 25.50 -35.47 -2.05
C GLU A 563 24.65 -35.67 -3.34
N PRO A 564 24.05 -34.59 -3.88
CA PRO A 564 23.13 -34.66 -5.02
C PRO A 564 23.81 -35.23 -6.28
N GLU A 565 25.14 -35.22 -6.35
CA GLU A 565 25.91 -35.79 -7.46
C GLU A 565 25.79 -37.33 -7.55
N PHE A 566 25.40 -38.00 -6.46
CA PHE A 566 25.15 -39.45 -6.43
C PHE A 566 23.67 -39.81 -6.57
N VAL A 567 22.80 -38.79 -6.68
CA VAL A 567 21.36 -38.96 -6.90
C VAL A 567 21.08 -38.74 -8.38
N GLY A 568 20.26 -39.61 -8.98
CA GLY A 568 19.82 -39.44 -10.37
C GLY A 568 19.11 -38.09 -10.56
N GLU A 569 19.25 -37.48 -11.74
CA GLU A 569 18.73 -36.13 -12.03
C GLU A 569 17.22 -36.05 -11.73
N GLN A 570 16.47 -37.04 -12.18
CA GLN A 570 15.02 -37.06 -12.04
C GLN A 570 14.56 -37.47 -10.64
N ALA A 571 15.34 -38.31 -9.95
CA ALA A 571 15.11 -38.57 -8.52
C ALA A 571 15.29 -37.28 -7.72
N LEU A 572 16.31 -36.47 -8.03
CA LEU A 572 16.54 -35.18 -7.39
C LEU A 572 15.38 -34.21 -7.65
N VAL A 573 14.87 -34.14 -8.89
CA VAL A 573 13.67 -33.37 -9.25
C VAL A 573 12.46 -33.81 -8.42
N ASP A 574 12.20 -35.13 -8.31
CA ASP A 574 11.10 -35.65 -7.48
C ASP A 574 11.26 -35.28 -6.02
N GLY A 575 12.48 -35.39 -5.48
CA GLY A 575 12.80 -34.96 -4.12
C GLY A 575 12.53 -33.48 -3.90
N ILE A 576 12.89 -32.61 -4.86
CA ILE A 576 12.63 -31.17 -4.79
C ILE A 576 11.13 -30.90 -4.75
N ILE A 577 10.36 -31.52 -5.65
CA ILE A 577 8.90 -31.37 -5.72
C ILE A 577 8.26 -31.85 -4.41
N ASP A 578 8.69 -33.00 -3.89
CA ASP A 578 8.16 -33.58 -2.66
C ASP A 578 8.47 -32.73 -1.43
N ALA A 579 9.66 -32.14 -1.35
CA ALA A 579 10.04 -31.25 -0.25
C ALA A 579 9.31 -29.91 -0.32
N ILE A 580 9.22 -29.27 -1.50
CA ILE A 580 8.79 -27.87 -1.60
C ILE A 580 7.29 -27.72 -1.82
N ILE A 581 6.64 -28.61 -2.57
CA ILE A 581 5.25 -28.39 -2.98
C ILE A 581 4.29 -29.01 -1.97
N TYR A 582 3.45 -28.17 -1.34
CA TYR A 582 2.57 -28.56 -0.24
C TYR A 582 1.42 -29.47 -0.69
N ASN A 583 0.71 -29.10 -1.76
CA ASN A 583 -0.46 -29.86 -2.23
C ASN A 583 -0.04 -31.13 -2.99
N GLU A 584 -0.65 -32.26 -2.67
CA GLU A 584 -0.37 -33.53 -3.36
C GLU A 584 -0.77 -33.52 -4.84
N LEU A 585 -1.90 -32.87 -5.16
CA LEU A 585 -2.35 -32.72 -6.56
C LEU A 585 -1.36 -31.90 -7.39
N ASP A 586 -0.80 -30.83 -6.81
CA ASP A 586 0.23 -30.03 -7.48
C ASP A 586 1.53 -30.83 -7.64
N ARG A 587 1.94 -31.60 -6.62
CA ARG A 587 3.09 -32.51 -6.75
C ARG A 587 2.91 -33.47 -7.91
N LYS A 588 1.77 -34.16 -7.97
CA LYS A 588 1.48 -35.10 -9.05
C LYS A 588 1.49 -34.40 -10.41
N ARG A 589 0.79 -33.27 -10.53
CA ARG A 589 0.76 -32.47 -11.76
C ARG A 589 2.17 -32.10 -12.25
N LEU A 590 3.05 -31.67 -11.35
CA LEU A 590 4.41 -31.27 -11.69
C LEU A 590 5.30 -32.46 -12.06
N LYS A 591 5.15 -33.59 -11.35
CA LYS A 591 5.85 -34.84 -11.64
C LYS A 591 5.46 -35.42 -13.00
N ASP A 592 4.20 -35.22 -13.39
CA ASP A 592 3.63 -35.68 -14.66
C ASP A 592 3.79 -34.62 -15.79
N ASP A 593 4.50 -33.50 -15.57
CA ASP A 593 4.71 -32.47 -16.61
C ASP A 593 6.11 -32.59 -17.25
N PRO A 594 6.18 -32.85 -18.57
CA PRO A 594 7.47 -32.93 -19.27
C PRO A 594 8.31 -31.65 -19.19
N LEU A 595 7.71 -30.46 -19.07
CA LEU A 595 8.48 -29.22 -18.92
C LEU A 595 9.34 -29.20 -17.65
N VAL A 596 8.82 -29.76 -16.56
CA VAL A 596 9.51 -29.87 -15.28
C VAL A 596 10.66 -30.86 -15.40
N ARG A 597 10.41 -32.03 -16.01
CA ARG A 597 11.39 -33.10 -16.20
C ARG A 597 12.53 -32.72 -17.13
N LEU A 598 12.25 -31.97 -18.19
CA LEU A 598 13.26 -31.57 -19.18
C LEU A 598 14.25 -30.52 -18.66
N LEU A 599 13.92 -29.80 -17.57
CA LEU A 599 14.73 -28.74 -16.96
C LEU A 599 15.24 -27.70 -17.97
N ILE A 600 14.41 -27.32 -18.95
CA ILE A 600 14.82 -26.48 -20.07
C ILE A 600 15.30 -25.10 -19.58
N PRO A 601 16.59 -24.74 -19.72
CA PRO A 601 17.07 -23.40 -19.40
C PRO A 601 16.64 -22.40 -20.47
N ASN A 602 16.51 -21.13 -20.07
CA ASN A 602 16.58 -20.04 -21.03
C ASN A 602 18.02 -19.86 -21.53
N PRO A 603 18.24 -19.56 -22.83
CA PRO A 603 19.60 -19.34 -23.33
C PRO A 603 20.34 -18.25 -22.53
N PRO A 604 21.67 -18.37 -22.38
CA PRO A 604 22.47 -17.38 -21.65
C PRO A 604 22.41 -16.01 -22.31
N GLY A 605 22.69 -14.94 -21.53
CA GLY A 605 22.72 -13.57 -22.03
C GLY A 605 22.02 -12.58 -21.11
N TYR A 606 22.22 -11.29 -21.37
CA TYR A 606 21.69 -10.20 -20.57
C TYR A 606 20.32 -9.74 -21.03
N TYR A 607 19.56 -9.20 -20.07
CA TYR A 607 18.21 -8.70 -20.25
C TYR A 607 18.19 -7.18 -20.15
N ASN A 608 17.46 -6.53 -21.06
CA ASN A 608 17.15 -5.11 -20.94
C ASN A 608 16.00 -4.95 -19.93
N PHE A 609 16.30 -5.09 -18.65
CA PHE A 609 15.29 -5.11 -17.59
C PHE A 609 15.84 -4.57 -16.27
N ALA A 610 14.94 -4.02 -15.46
CA ALA A 610 15.21 -3.63 -14.09
C ALA A 610 14.07 -4.11 -13.17
N ILE A 611 14.40 -4.37 -11.91
CA ILE A 611 13.44 -4.70 -10.87
C ILE A 611 13.33 -3.49 -9.96
N VAL A 612 12.11 -3.00 -9.76
CA VAL A 612 11.81 -2.07 -8.67
C VAL A 612 11.22 -2.89 -7.53
N SER A 613 11.97 -2.94 -6.43
CA SER A 613 11.72 -3.80 -5.29
C SER A 613 11.04 -3.02 -4.17
N ALA A 614 9.81 -3.40 -3.85
CA ALA A 614 8.97 -2.82 -2.80
C ALA A 614 8.84 -3.81 -1.63
N MET A 615 9.41 -3.43 -0.48
CA MET A 615 9.63 -4.36 0.61
C MET A 615 8.66 -4.14 1.77
N GLY A 616 8.49 -5.20 2.57
CA GLY A 616 7.42 -5.33 3.56
C GLY A 616 7.69 -4.61 4.88
N VAL A 617 6.97 -5.02 5.93
CA VAL A 617 7.04 -4.42 7.27
C VAL A 617 8.37 -4.70 7.97
N ILE A 618 9.04 -5.81 7.64
CA ILE A 618 10.17 -6.29 8.46
C ILE A 618 11.47 -5.53 8.14
N THR A 619 11.61 -4.95 6.96
CA THR A 619 12.91 -4.44 6.46
C THR A 619 12.86 -2.95 6.17
N GLU A 620 13.99 -2.26 6.37
CA GLU A 620 14.13 -0.83 6.11
C GLU A 620 14.30 -0.52 4.61
N GLY A 621 13.38 -0.99 3.76
CA GLY A 621 13.27 -0.68 2.31
C GLY A 621 14.60 -0.63 1.56
N GLU A 622 15.18 0.57 1.44
CA GLU A 622 16.46 0.82 0.75
C GLU A 622 17.66 0.08 1.38
N LYS A 623 17.65 -0.10 2.71
CA LYS A 623 18.71 -0.77 3.48
C LYS A 623 18.43 -2.24 3.77
N GLY A 624 17.28 -2.76 3.35
CA GLY A 624 16.94 -4.17 3.53
C GLY A 624 17.90 -5.10 2.80
N LEU A 625 18.17 -6.27 3.36
CA LEU A 625 19.06 -7.29 2.80
C LEU A 625 18.29 -8.50 2.24
N GLU A 626 16.96 -8.49 2.34
CA GLU A 626 16.08 -9.52 1.83
C GLU A 626 16.28 -9.73 0.33
N LEU A 627 16.54 -10.96 -0.12
CA LEU A 627 16.86 -11.30 -1.52
C LEU A 627 18.11 -10.61 -2.10
N LYS A 628 18.98 -9.99 -1.29
CA LYS A 628 20.17 -9.28 -1.79
C LYS A 628 21.06 -10.17 -2.65
N ASP A 629 21.39 -11.36 -2.15
CA ASP A 629 22.28 -12.30 -2.84
C ASP A 629 21.67 -12.76 -4.18
N ALA A 630 20.36 -13.03 -4.20
CA ALA A 630 19.63 -13.38 -5.41
C ALA A 630 19.64 -12.23 -6.44
N PHE A 631 19.51 -10.97 -6.01
CA PHE A 631 19.62 -9.82 -6.91
C PHE A 631 21.04 -9.65 -7.45
N GLU A 632 22.06 -9.87 -6.64
CA GLU A 632 23.47 -9.80 -7.07
C GLU A 632 23.77 -10.88 -8.11
N ARG A 633 23.31 -12.13 -7.89
CA ARG A 633 23.41 -13.22 -8.87
C ARG A 633 22.66 -12.89 -10.15
N LEU A 634 21.42 -12.40 -10.07
CA LEU A 634 20.64 -12.02 -11.25
C LEU A 634 21.28 -10.87 -12.03
N GLN A 635 21.89 -9.90 -11.34
CA GLN A 635 22.66 -8.84 -11.98
C GLN A 635 23.90 -9.40 -12.68
N PHE A 636 24.60 -10.33 -12.06
CA PHE A 636 25.79 -10.97 -12.63
C PHE A 636 25.47 -11.82 -13.86
N GLU A 637 24.46 -12.68 -13.76
CA GLU A 637 24.12 -13.65 -14.80
C GLU A 637 23.32 -13.03 -15.95
N ARG A 638 22.40 -12.11 -15.62
CA ARG A 638 21.41 -11.57 -16.57
C ARG A 638 21.51 -10.06 -16.77
N GLY A 639 22.40 -9.35 -16.08
CA GLY A 639 22.53 -7.89 -16.22
C GLY A 639 21.29 -7.11 -15.73
N VAL A 640 20.42 -7.76 -14.95
CA VAL A 640 19.20 -7.17 -14.40
C VAL A 640 19.57 -6.32 -13.19
N ILE A 641 19.16 -5.05 -13.21
CA ILE A 641 19.45 -4.12 -12.10
C ILE A 641 18.27 -4.16 -11.13
N ALA A 642 18.52 -4.43 -9.85
CA ALA A 642 17.52 -4.27 -8.80
C ALA A 642 17.67 -2.89 -8.12
N VAL A 643 16.58 -2.15 -8.05
CA VAL A 643 16.48 -0.86 -7.34
C VAL A 643 15.50 -1.04 -6.19
N ARG A 644 16.00 -1.00 -4.96
CA ARG A 644 15.15 -1.04 -3.76
C ARG A 644 14.49 0.32 -3.56
N ALA A 645 13.17 0.32 -3.42
CA ALA A 645 12.45 1.51 -3.01
C ALA A 645 12.70 1.79 -1.52
N GLY A 646 12.85 3.06 -1.16
CA GLY A 646 12.96 3.52 0.23
C GLY A 646 11.64 3.44 1.01
N THR A 647 10.90 2.34 0.86
CA THR A 647 9.70 2.06 1.66
C THR A 647 10.09 1.96 3.13
N ALA A 648 9.20 2.38 4.02
CA ALA A 648 9.46 2.30 5.45
C ALA A 648 8.43 1.41 6.14
N THR A 649 8.93 0.68 7.13
CA THR A 649 8.16 -0.17 8.02
C THR A 649 6.97 0.58 8.57
N ALA A 650 5.80 -0.04 8.42
CA ALA A 650 4.57 0.42 9.00
C ALA A 650 4.29 1.90 8.70
N ARG A 651 4.33 2.26 7.42
CA ARG A 651 3.84 3.54 6.90
C ARG A 651 2.61 3.28 6.03
N SER A 652 1.87 4.35 5.70
CA SER A 652 0.71 4.24 4.81
C SER A 652 1.12 3.74 3.42
N LEU A 653 0.18 3.14 2.71
CA LEU A 653 0.40 2.64 1.35
C LEU A 653 0.84 3.75 0.41
N GLU A 654 0.26 4.94 0.50
CA GLU A 654 0.57 6.08 -0.36
C GLU A 654 1.95 6.67 -0.07
N TYR A 655 2.37 6.69 1.21
CA TYR A 655 3.74 7.09 1.54
C TYR A 655 4.72 6.14 0.86
N ASN A 656 4.55 4.83 1.04
CA ASN A 656 5.44 3.83 0.44
C ASN A 656 5.35 3.82 -1.09
N ALA A 657 4.15 4.01 -1.65
CA ALA A 657 3.92 4.15 -3.08
C ALA A 657 4.68 5.35 -3.66
N SER A 658 4.74 6.48 -2.95
CA SER A 658 5.54 7.65 -3.39
C SER A 658 7.05 7.37 -3.42
N LYS A 659 7.54 6.50 -2.52
CA LYS A 659 8.95 6.06 -2.51
C LYS A 659 9.23 5.07 -3.64
N ILE A 660 8.26 4.22 -3.97
CA ILE A 660 8.32 3.33 -5.14
C ILE A 660 8.30 4.15 -6.44
N GLU A 661 7.46 5.17 -6.54
CA GLU A 661 7.43 6.10 -7.68
C GLU A 661 8.80 6.77 -7.89
N ALA A 662 9.49 7.18 -6.82
CA ALA A 662 10.84 7.73 -6.92
C ALA A 662 11.86 6.71 -7.47
N ALA A 663 11.77 5.44 -7.07
CA ALA A 663 12.59 4.37 -7.63
C ALA A 663 12.26 4.10 -9.12
N VAL A 664 10.98 4.12 -9.49
CA VAL A 664 10.52 4.03 -10.88
C VAL A 664 11.03 5.21 -11.71
N GLU A 665 11.05 6.43 -11.16
CA GLU A 665 11.59 7.60 -11.84
C GLU A 665 13.09 7.41 -12.13
N TYR A 666 13.85 6.85 -11.18
CA TYR A 666 15.27 6.52 -11.39
C TYR A 666 15.44 5.49 -12.51
N VAL A 667 14.67 4.40 -12.50
CA VAL A 667 14.73 3.37 -13.55
C VAL A 667 14.30 3.92 -14.91
N SER A 668 13.29 4.79 -14.94
CA SER A 668 12.83 5.46 -16.16
C SER A 668 13.93 6.31 -16.80
N LYS A 669 14.80 6.95 -15.99
CA LYS A 669 15.99 7.68 -16.48
C LYS A 669 17.03 6.75 -17.12
N LEU A 670 17.08 5.47 -16.73
CA LEU A 670 17.90 4.44 -17.37
C LEU A 670 17.32 3.94 -18.70
N LYS A 671 16.09 4.34 -19.06
CA LYS A 671 15.37 3.90 -20.26
C LYS A 671 15.23 2.38 -20.37
N LYS A 672 15.10 1.69 -19.23
CA LYS A 672 14.84 0.25 -19.17
C LYS A 672 13.38 -0.01 -18.84
N PRO A 673 12.74 -1.02 -19.45
CA PRO A 673 11.48 -1.55 -18.93
C PRO A 673 11.74 -2.18 -17.56
N TYR A 674 10.71 -2.23 -16.72
CA TYR A 674 10.86 -2.71 -15.35
C TYR A 674 9.70 -3.59 -14.90
N GLY A 675 9.97 -4.39 -13.89
CA GLY A 675 8.97 -5.13 -13.14
C GLY A 675 8.85 -4.62 -11.72
N LEU A 676 7.65 -4.73 -11.16
CA LEU A 676 7.40 -4.46 -9.74
C LEU A 676 7.48 -5.76 -8.95
N LEU A 677 8.41 -5.84 -8.01
CA LEU A 677 8.50 -6.93 -7.04
C LEU A 677 7.96 -6.42 -5.71
N GLY A 678 6.85 -6.98 -5.24
CA GLY A 678 6.32 -6.72 -3.91
C GLY A 678 6.57 -7.90 -2.97
N TYR A 679 6.93 -7.62 -1.72
CA TYR A 679 7.00 -8.63 -0.65
C TYR A 679 6.12 -8.21 0.53
N SER A 680 5.22 -9.10 1.00
CA SER A 680 4.33 -8.82 2.13
C SER A 680 3.41 -7.60 1.87
N GLN A 681 3.39 -6.62 2.77
CA GLN A 681 2.77 -5.30 2.55
C GLN A 681 3.34 -4.57 1.31
N GLY A 682 4.59 -4.88 0.94
CA GLY A 682 5.24 -4.38 -0.28
C GLY A 682 4.43 -4.68 -1.56
N CYS A 683 3.64 -5.76 -1.57
CA CYS A 683 2.69 -6.05 -2.65
C CYS A 683 1.60 -4.98 -2.76
N ALA A 684 0.95 -4.63 -1.64
CA ALA A 684 -0.04 -3.56 -1.58
C ALA A 684 0.59 -2.21 -1.95
N ASN A 685 1.80 -1.92 -1.45
CA ASN A 685 2.54 -0.71 -1.77
C ASN A 685 2.84 -0.59 -3.27
N ALA A 686 3.26 -1.68 -3.92
CA ALA A 686 3.56 -1.71 -5.36
C ALA A 686 2.30 -1.49 -6.21
N LEU A 687 1.20 -2.16 -5.86
CA LEU A 687 -0.09 -1.98 -6.53
C LEU A 687 -0.68 -0.58 -6.31
N MET A 688 -0.48 -0.01 -5.12
CA MET A 688 -0.82 1.39 -4.85
C MET A 688 0.04 2.34 -5.69
N ALA A 689 1.35 2.10 -5.83
CA ALA A 689 2.22 2.91 -6.68
C ALA A 689 1.76 2.90 -8.13
N GLU A 690 1.43 1.72 -8.66
CA GLU A 690 0.84 1.61 -9.99
C GLU A 690 -0.48 2.40 -10.09
N THR A 691 -1.39 2.24 -9.12
CA THR A 691 -2.66 2.98 -9.10
C THR A 691 -2.44 4.49 -9.12
N LEU A 692 -1.52 5.00 -8.30
CA LEU A 692 -1.20 6.43 -8.25
C LEU A 692 -0.56 6.92 -9.54
N MET A 693 0.31 6.14 -10.16
CA MET A 693 0.91 6.53 -11.44
C MET A 693 -0.08 6.47 -12.60
N ASN A 694 -0.95 5.46 -12.63
CA ASN A 694 -1.96 5.27 -13.67
C ASN A 694 -3.03 6.36 -13.61
N SER A 695 -3.46 6.72 -12.40
CA SER A 695 -4.46 7.76 -12.16
C SER A 695 -3.87 9.17 -12.02
N GLY A 696 -2.54 9.29 -12.04
CA GLY A 696 -1.83 10.54 -11.78
C GLY A 696 -1.64 11.41 -13.01
N SER A 697 -0.60 12.22 -12.97
CA SER A 697 -0.23 13.14 -14.05
C SER A 697 0.23 12.40 -15.32
N PRO A 698 0.17 13.05 -16.50
CA PRO A 698 0.72 12.50 -17.74
C PRO A 698 2.19 12.04 -17.63
N LYS A 699 3.01 12.75 -16.85
CA LYS A 699 4.41 12.36 -16.57
C LYS A 699 4.50 11.01 -15.85
N GLN A 700 3.63 10.79 -14.86
CA GLN A 700 3.55 9.52 -14.14
C GLN A 700 3.06 8.38 -15.05
N LYS A 701 2.11 8.66 -15.93
CA LYS A 701 1.63 7.69 -16.92
C LYS A 701 2.73 7.23 -17.89
N ILE A 702 3.57 8.16 -18.37
CA ILE A 702 4.72 7.82 -19.23
C ILE A 702 5.72 6.90 -18.51
N MET A 703 5.95 7.12 -17.21
CA MET A 703 6.79 6.20 -16.42
C MET A 703 6.16 4.82 -16.27
N LEU A 704 4.83 4.76 -16.14
CA LEU A 704 4.09 3.52 -16.03
C LEU A 704 4.08 2.70 -17.34
N ASP A 705 4.17 3.32 -18.52
CA ASP A 705 4.19 2.63 -19.82
C ASP A 705 5.36 1.63 -19.97
N ASN A 706 6.39 1.75 -19.13
CA ASN A 706 7.55 0.86 -19.07
C ASN A 706 7.40 -0.31 -18.08
N LEU A 707 6.29 -0.40 -17.34
CA LEU A 707 5.98 -1.54 -16.48
C LEU A 707 5.59 -2.75 -17.35
N VAL A 708 6.33 -3.86 -17.24
CA VAL A 708 6.11 -5.03 -18.10
C VAL A 708 5.67 -6.29 -17.35
N CYS A 709 5.93 -6.42 -16.06
CA CYS A 709 5.46 -7.56 -15.26
C CYS A 709 5.43 -7.25 -13.74
N ARG A 710 4.74 -8.08 -12.96
CA ARG A 710 4.69 -8.01 -11.49
C ARG A 710 5.03 -9.36 -10.86
N GLN A 711 5.69 -9.33 -9.71
CA GLN A 711 5.87 -10.47 -8.82
C GLN A 711 5.41 -10.10 -7.43
N LEU A 712 4.50 -10.89 -6.86
CA LEU A 712 3.95 -10.69 -5.53
C LEU A 712 4.35 -11.87 -4.64
N LEU A 713 5.23 -11.61 -3.67
CA LEU A 713 5.74 -12.60 -2.72
C LEU A 713 4.96 -12.47 -1.42
N PHE A 714 4.24 -13.52 -1.04
CA PHE A 714 3.52 -13.57 0.24
C PHE A 714 2.56 -12.37 0.41
N SER A 715 1.78 -12.11 -0.66
CA SER A 715 1.00 -10.89 -0.83
C SER A 715 0.07 -10.61 0.35
N ALA A 716 0.27 -9.48 1.04
CA ALA A 716 -0.68 -9.02 2.05
C ALA A 716 -1.65 -7.96 1.51
N ALA A 717 -1.85 -7.90 0.18
CA ALA A 717 -2.71 -6.90 -0.47
C ALA A 717 -4.21 -7.07 -0.14
N ASN A 718 -4.64 -8.28 0.24
CA ASN A 718 -5.97 -8.55 0.76
C ASN A 718 -6.07 -8.41 2.29
N GLY A 719 -5.01 -7.91 2.91
CA GLY A 719 -4.86 -7.76 4.34
C GLY A 719 -4.39 -9.03 5.04
N SER A 720 -4.47 -9.00 6.37
CA SER A 720 -4.10 -10.12 7.22
C SER A 720 -5.01 -10.14 8.43
N VAL A 721 -5.38 -11.34 8.87
CA VAL A 721 -6.13 -11.59 10.12
C VAL A 721 -5.43 -10.95 11.33
N HIS A 722 -4.10 -10.77 11.29
CA HIS A 722 -3.37 -10.07 12.35
C HIS A 722 -3.80 -8.62 12.53
N GLY A 723 -4.17 -7.93 11.44
CA GLY A 723 -4.58 -6.52 11.48
C GLY A 723 -5.79 -6.31 12.39
N PRO A 724 -6.97 -6.87 12.08
CA PRO A 724 -8.18 -6.62 12.86
C PRO A 724 -8.10 -7.20 14.27
N ALA A 725 -7.35 -8.30 14.45
CA ALA A 725 -7.13 -8.85 15.77
C ALA A 725 -6.31 -7.89 16.63
N THR A 726 -5.23 -7.34 16.08
CA THR A 726 -4.38 -6.38 16.79
C THR A 726 -5.16 -5.12 17.15
N GLU A 727 -5.97 -4.60 16.22
CA GLU A 727 -6.81 -3.44 16.50
C GLU A 727 -7.81 -3.71 17.63
N ARG A 728 -8.56 -4.82 17.57
CA ARG A 728 -9.50 -5.20 18.63
C ARG A 728 -8.82 -5.47 19.97
N LYS A 729 -7.61 -6.05 19.96
CA LYS A 729 -6.80 -6.26 21.17
C LYS A 729 -6.39 -4.94 21.81
N VAL A 730 -5.92 -3.99 21.02
CA VAL A 730 -5.54 -2.65 21.48
C VAL A 730 -6.76 -1.92 22.03
N GLN A 731 -7.89 -1.93 21.31
CA GLN A 731 -9.13 -1.34 21.78
C GLN A 731 -9.57 -1.92 23.13
N ARG A 732 -9.63 -3.25 23.25
CA ARG A 732 -10.00 -3.92 24.52
C ARG A 732 -9.03 -3.61 25.65
N LEU A 733 -7.73 -3.52 25.36
CA LEU A 733 -6.73 -3.16 26.36
C LEU A 733 -6.98 -1.75 26.91
N ILE A 734 -7.29 -0.78 26.04
CA ILE A 734 -7.60 0.60 26.45
C ILE A 734 -8.84 0.63 27.35
N VAL A 735 -9.92 -0.04 26.93
CA VAL A 735 -11.17 -0.13 27.70
C VAL A 735 -10.95 -0.76 29.07
N LEU A 736 -10.22 -1.87 29.14
CA LEU A 736 -9.93 -2.55 30.40
C LEU A 736 -9.04 -1.71 31.33
N CYS A 737 -8.06 -0.99 30.78
CA CYS A 737 -7.29 -0.02 31.57
C CYS A 737 -8.20 1.06 32.15
N GLU A 738 -9.12 1.60 31.35
CA GLU A 738 -10.10 2.59 31.82
C GLU A 738 -10.99 2.04 32.93
N GLU A 739 -11.58 0.85 32.74
CA GLU A 739 -12.40 0.17 33.75
C GLU A 739 -11.63 -0.11 35.04
N PHE A 740 -10.39 -0.59 34.93
CA PHE A 740 -9.52 -0.85 36.08
C PHE A 740 -9.27 0.44 36.88
N PHE A 741 -8.90 1.53 36.21
CA PHE A 741 -8.65 2.79 36.91
C PHE A 741 -9.92 3.38 37.50
N LYS A 742 -11.08 3.22 36.87
CA LYS A 742 -12.37 3.61 37.44
C LYS A 742 -12.70 2.83 38.70
N TYR A 743 -12.48 1.51 38.70
CA TYR A 743 -12.64 0.69 39.89
C TYR A 743 -11.70 1.13 41.02
N GLN A 744 -10.45 1.47 40.69
CA GLN A 744 -9.44 1.88 41.66
C GLN A 744 -9.58 3.34 42.13
N GLN A 745 -10.50 4.15 41.60
CA GLN A 745 -10.68 5.55 42.02
C GLN A 745 -11.09 5.71 43.50
N GLY A 746 -11.58 4.65 44.15
CA GLY A 746 -11.80 4.64 45.61
C GLY A 746 -10.52 4.46 46.43
N TYR A 747 -9.44 3.94 45.82
CA TYR A 747 -8.17 3.59 46.49
C TYR A 747 -6.99 4.44 46.01
N VAL A 748 -7.11 5.04 44.82
CA VAL A 748 -6.05 5.77 44.14
C VAL A 748 -6.48 7.21 43.90
N SER A 749 -5.57 8.17 44.09
CA SER A 749 -5.88 9.57 43.86
C SER A 749 -6.25 9.83 42.39
N ARG A 750 -7.19 10.77 42.17
CA ARG A 750 -7.56 11.23 40.81
C ARG A 750 -6.32 11.63 40.00
N ALA A 751 -5.35 12.27 40.65
CA ALA A 751 -4.10 12.68 40.02
C ALA A 751 -3.27 11.49 39.49
N LEU A 752 -3.13 10.41 40.25
CA LEU A 752 -2.39 9.23 39.80
C LEU A 752 -3.12 8.51 38.65
N ALA A 753 -4.45 8.34 38.76
CA ALA A 753 -5.24 7.74 37.69
C ALA A 753 -5.15 8.56 36.39
N THR A 754 -5.28 9.89 36.48
CA THR A 754 -5.09 10.79 35.34
C THR A 754 -3.66 10.73 34.79
N ALA A 755 -2.64 10.65 35.64
CA ALA A 755 -1.25 10.53 35.21
C ALA A 755 -0.99 9.22 34.44
N VAL A 756 -1.48 8.08 34.93
CA VAL A 756 -1.26 6.79 34.25
C VAL A 756 -2.04 6.71 32.95
N ILE A 757 -3.30 7.13 32.93
CA ILE A 757 -4.07 7.23 31.68
C ILE A 757 -3.36 8.18 30.71
N GLY A 758 -2.87 9.32 31.20
CA GLY A 758 -2.09 10.26 30.39
C GLY A 758 -0.81 9.65 29.82
N VAL A 759 -0.08 8.82 30.56
CA VAL A 759 1.09 8.09 30.06
C VAL A 759 0.70 7.10 28.97
N ILE A 760 -0.36 6.30 29.19
CA ILE A 760 -0.86 5.34 28.19
C ILE A 760 -1.30 6.09 26.93
N THR A 761 -2.10 7.14 27.07
CA THR A 761 -2.54 7.99 25.96
C THR A 761 -1.34 8.61 25.26
N ASN A 762 -0.33 9.13 25.95
CA ASN A 762 0.88 9.68 25.31
C ASN A 762 1.70 8.63 24.55
N ILE A 763 1.76 7.38 25.02
CA ILE A 763 2.39 6.27 24.29
C ILE A 763 1.59 5.96 23.02
N LEU A 764 0.26 5.89 23.14
CA LEU A 764 -0.66 5.66 22.01
C LEU A 764 -0.74 6.85 21.05
N ASP A 765 -0.44 8.05 21.50
CA ASP A 765 -0.41 9.28 20.71
C ASP A 765 1.01 9.55 20.15
N SER A 766 1.97 8.67 20.45
CA SER A 766 3.33 8.82 19.94
C SER A 766 3.36 8.68 18.42
N SER A 767 4.18 9.49 17.76
CA SER A 767 4.31 9.44 16.30
C SER A 767 4.74 8.06 15.82
N SER A 768 5.63 7.38 16.54
CA SER A 768 6.05 6.00 16.24
C SER A 768 4.89 5.03 16.27
N PHE A 769 3.99 5.14 17.26
CA PHE A 769 2.82 4.27 17.36
C PHE A 769 1.78 4.58 16.28
N HIS A 770 1.49 5.87 15.99
CA HIS A 770 0.62 6.25 14.88
C HIS A 770 1.15 5.77 13.53
N LYS A 771 2.45 5.92 13.29
CA LYS A 771 3.11 5.37 12.11
C LYS A 771 2.89 3.86 12.07
N SER A 772 3.36 3.15 13.11
CA SER A 772 3.23 1.69 13.24
C SER A 772 1.82 1.18 12.93
N MET A 773 0.81 1.87 13.43
CA MET A 773 -0.57 1.46 13.22
C MET A 773 -1.15 1.89 11.86
N GLY A 774 -0.66 2.97 11.26
CA GLY A 774 -1.01 3.33 9.88
C GLY A 774 -0.60 2.24 8.88
N GLY A 775 0.54 1.60 9.11
CA GLY A 775 0.90 0.37 8.39
C GLY A 775 -0.07 -0.77 8.68
N ALA A 776 -0.40 -0.99 9.97
CA ALA A 776 -1.35 -2.03 10.38
C ALA A 776 -2.76 -1.86 9.77
N GLN A 777 -3.17 -0.61 9.49
CA GLN A 777 -4.47 -0.28 8.91
C GLN A 777 -4.64 -0.78 7.48
N SER A 778 -3.56 -0.80 6.69
CA SER A 778 -3.60 -1.37 5.34
C SER A 778 -3.90 -2.87 5.33
N PHE A 779 -3.77 -3.54 6.49
CA PHE A 779 -4.16 -4.94 6.67
C PHE A 779 -5.59 -5.13 7.20
N LEU A 780 -6.29 -4.04 7.55
CA LEU A 780 -7.67 -4.09 7.99
C LEU A 780 -8.62 -4.22 6.79
N PRO A 781 -9.74 -4.95 6.92
CA PRO A 781 -10.75 -5.09 5.87
C PRO A 781 -11.23 -3.75 5.30
N ASP A 782 -11.39 -2.73 6.15
CA ASP A 782 -11.82 -1.40 5.70
C ASP A 782 -10.73 -0.66 4.91
N GLY A 783 -9.46 -0.81 5.32
CA GLY A 783 -8.31 -0.30 4.58
C GLY A 783 -8.19 -0.98 3.21
N CYS A 784 -8.21 -2.32 3.20
CA CYS A 784 -8.25 -3.10 1.96
C CYS A 784 -9.44 -2.73 1.07
N ARG A 785 -10.63 -2.52 1.64
CA ARG A 785 -11.82 -2.11 0.90
C ARG A 785 -11.63 -0.75 0.23
N ALA A 786 -11.08 0.22 0.96
CA ALA A 786 -10.81 1.55 0.44
C ALA A 786 -9.74 1.52 -0.65
N PHE A 787 -8.66 0.76 -0.46
CA PHE A 787 -7.63 0.48 -1.46
C PHE A 787 -8.25 -0.10 -2.74
N TRP A 788 -8.90 -1.26 -2.62
CA TRP A 788 -9.41 -2.01 -3.77
C TRP A 788 -10.54 -1.29 -4.50
N ARG A 789 -11.39 -0.54 -3.79
CA ARG A 789 -12.41 0.34 -4.40
C ARG A 789 -11.80 1.32 -5.38
N GLU A 790 -10.64 1.86 -5.02
CA GLU A 790 -10.05 2.98 -5.74
C GLU A 790 -8.95 2.57 -6.72
N ALA A 791 -8.42 1.35 -6.59
CA ALA A 791 -7.29 0.85 -7.34
C ALA A 791 -7.51 0.83 -8.87
N GLN A 792 -6.46 1.05 -9.67
CA GLN A 792 -6.48 1.01 -11.13
C GLN A 792 -5.18 0.42 -11.67
N HIS A 793 -5.27 -0.69 -12.42
CA HIS A 793 -4.09 -1.43 -12.88
C HIS A 793 -4.10 -1.64 -14.40
N LEU A 794 -2.92 -1.83 -14.97
CA LEU A 794 -2.73 -2.19 -16.37
C LEU A 794 -3.13 -3.64 -16.62
N GLY A 795 -4.00 -3.85 -17.59
CA GLY A 795 -4.50 -5.17 -17.98
C GLY A 795 -3.55 -6.02 -18.82
N HIS A 796 -2.49 -5.43 -19.37
CA HIS A 796 -1.54 -6.14 -20.22
C HIS A 796 -0.23 -6.50 -19.50
N VAL A 797 -0.20 -6.38 -18.17
CA VAL A 797 0.98 -6.64 -17.35
C VAL A 797 0.74 -7.94 -16.59
N PRO A 798 1.41 -9.06 -16.92
CA PRO A 798 1.25 -10.31 -16.22
C PRO A 798 1.74 -10.21 -14.77
N THR A 799 1.05 -10.92 -13.90
CA THR A 799 1.30 -10.94 -12.45
C THR A 799 1.54 -12.37 -12.01
N CYS A 800 2.71 -12.62 -11.44
CA CYS A 800 3.07 -13.89 -10.84
C CYS A 800 2.97 -13.77 -9.30
N THR A 801 2.44 -14.79 -8.65
CA THR A 801 2.23 -14.78 -7.20
C THR A 801 2.84 -16.02 -6.56
N LEU A 802 3.62 -15.83 -5.49
CA LEU A 802 4.18 -16.91 -4.68
C LEU A 802 3.49 -16.96 -3.31
N ARG A 803 3.05 -18.16 -2.92
CA ARG A 803 2.32 -18.41 -1.68
C ARG A 803 3.05 -19.46 -0.84
N GLY A 804 3.00 -19.27 0.48
CA GLY A 804 3.58 -20.18 1.46
C GLY A 804 2.55 -20.80 2.38
N VAL A 805 2.86 -22.00 2.86
CA VAL A 805 2.21 -22.64 4.01
C VAL A 805 3.29 -23.15 4.95
N LEU A 806 3.03 -22.97 6.23
CA LEU A 806 3.79 -23.54 7.33
C LEU A 806 3.27 -24.92 7.71
N GLU A 807 4.21 -25.80 8.03
CA GLU A 807 3.97 -27.07 8.71
C GLU A 807 4.76 -27.07 10.03
N SER A 808 4.43 -27.99 10.93
CA SER A 808 5.06 -28.05 12.26
C SER A 808 6.59 -28.15 12.22
N HIS A 809 7.15 -28.83 11.22
CA HIS A 809 8.59 -29.01 11.04
C HIS A 809 9.26 -27.90 10.24
N THR A 810 8.50 -27.05 9.54
CA THR A 810 9.02 -25.90 8.78
C THR A 810 8.78 -24.57 9.50
N THR A 811 8.08 -24.60 10.64
CA THR A 811 7.79 -23.42 11.45
C THR A 811 8.99 -23.09 12.31
N PRO A 812 9.60 -21.89 12.15
CA PRO A 812 10.64 -21.45 13.06
C PRO A 812 10.12 -21.38 14.50
N GLU A 813 10.95 -21.79 15.48
CA GLU A 813 10.55 -21.86 16.89
C GLU A 813 10.05 -20.50 17.39
N SER A 814 10.71 -19.42 16.97
CA SER A 814 10.34 -18.05 17.31
C SER A 814 8.98 -17.61 16.75
N LEU A 815 8.47 -18.30 15.72
CA LEU A 815 7.17 -18.01 15.09
C LEU A 815 6.05 -18.95 15.53
N GLU A 816 6.33 -20.03 16.27
CA GLU A 816 5.32 -21.04 16.66
C GLU A 816 4.11 -20.42 17.38
N MET A 817 4.34 -19.47 18.30
CA MET A 817 3.25 -18.79 19.01
C MET A 817 2.36 -17.98 18.05
N ILE A 818 2.98 -17.26 17.10
CA ILE A 818 2.27 -16.41 16.12
C ILE A 818 1.50 -17.29 15.13
N ALA A 819 2.12 -18.36 14.64
CA ALA A 819 1.49 -19.34 13.76
C ALA A 819 0.27 -19.98 14.45
N ASN A 820 0.41 -20.44 15.68
CA ASN A 820 -0.71 -21.00 16.46
C ASN A 820 -1.82 -19.98 16.72
N ALA A 821 -1.47 -18.73 16.99
CA ALA A 821 -2.45 -17.65 17.12
C ALA A 821 -3.20 -17.45 15.80
N LEU A 822 -2.49 -17.36 14.68
CA LEU A 822 -3.08 -17.16 13.36
C LEU A 822 -3.99 -18.33 12.98
N THR A 823 -3.56 -19.57 13.17
CA THR A 823 -4.38 -20.77 12.93
C THR A 823 -5.70 -20.70 13.68
N LYS A 824 -5.68 -20.28 14.95
CA LYS A 824 -6.90 -20.13 15.76
C LYS A 824 -7.77 -18.96 15.30
N GLN A 825 -7.18 -17.90 14.77
CA GLN A 825 -7.90 -16.71 14.32
C GLN A 825 -8.52 -16.88 12.93
N SER A 826 -7.80 -17.52 12.00
CA SER A 826 -8.26 -17.85 10.65
C SER A 826 -9.16 -19.09 10.64
N GLY A 827 -9.03 -19.96 11.63
CA GLY A 827 -9.67 -21.29 11.65
C GLY A 827 -9.00 -22.29 10.70
N SER A 828 -7.79 -22.00 10.21
CA SER A 828 -7.10 -22.79 9.19
C SER A 828 -5.58 -22.71 9.34
N HIS A 829 -4.89 -23.83 9.13
CA HIS A 829 -3.42 -23.91 9.15
C HIS A 829 -2.77 -23.46 7.83
N LEU A 830 -3.57 -23.15 6.80
CA LEU A 830 -3.09 -22.75 5.47
C LEU A 830 -2.61 -21.30 5.46
N HIS A 831 -1.49 -21.04 6.12
CA HIS A 831 -0.89 -19.71 6.20
C HIS A 831 0.64 -19.79 6.32
N ASP A 832 1.33 -18.71 5.97
CA ASP A 832 2.79 -18.61 5.97
C ASP A 832 3.40 -18.03 7.27
N SER A 833 2.60 -17.90 8.35
CA SER A 833 2.81 -17.16 9.63
C SER A 833 2.20 -15.76 9.67
N GLN A 834 1.89 -15.15 8.53
CA GLN A 834 1.34 -13.79 8.48
C GLN A 834 0.07 -13.69 7.64
N VAL A 835 0.06 -14.32 6.49
CA VAL A 835 -1.03 -14.22 5.51
C VAL A 835 -1.59 -15.62 5.26
N HIS A 836 -2.91 -15.72 5.20
CA HIS A 836 -3.58 -16.95 4.81
C HIS A 836 -3.39 -17.20 3.31
N ALA A 837 -3.18 -18.45 2.88
CA ALA A 837 -2.89 -18.80 1.49
C ALA A 837 -3.99 -18.32 0.51
N TYR A 838 -5.24 -18.27 0.98
CA TYR A 838 -6.38 -17.71 0.23
C TYR A 838 -6.28 -16.20 -0.01
N ASP A 839 -5.71 -15.46 0.94
CA ASP A 839 -5.55 -14.00 0.85
C ASP A 839 -4.29 -13.59 0.08
N ALA A 840 -3.30 -14.51 0.03
CA ALA A 840 -2.00 -14.31 -0.58
C ALA A 840 -2.01 -14.36 -2.12
N VAL A 841 -3.04 -13.81 -2.76
CA VAL A 841 -3.19 -13.73 -4.22
C VAL A 841 -2.97 -12.31 -4.75
N GLY A 842 -2.81 -12.17 -6.06
CA GLY A 842 -2.50 -10.90 -6.72
C GLY A 842 -3.71 -10.03 -7.08
N HIS A 843 -4.91 -10.42 -6.67
CA HIS A 843 -6.17 -9.76 -7.02
C HIS A 843 -7.10 -9.68 -5.79
N PRO A 844 -8.10 -8.78 -5.77
CA PRO A 844 -9.00 -8.63 -4.63
C PRO A 844 -9.89 -9.86 -4.46
N VAL A 845 -9.91 -10.39 -3.24
CA VAL A 845 -10.70 -11.58 -2.89
C VAL A 845 -12.07 -11.20 -2.32
N TYR A 846 -12.10 -10.15 -1.50
CA TYR A 846 -13.29 -9.71 -0.77
C TYR A 846 -14.06 -8.59 -1.47
N HIS A 847 -13.56 -8.09 -2.60
CA HIS A 847 -14.14 -6.95 -3.30
C HIS A 847 -14.21 -7.23 -4.79
N ARG A 848 -15.41 -7.10 -5.35
CA ARG A 848 -15.62 -7.24 -6.80
C ARG A 848 -15.78 -5.87 -7.42
N ASN A 849 -14.91 -5.57 -8.38
CA ASN A 849 -15.00 -4.41 -9.26
C ASN A 849 -14.22 -4.67 -10.56
N ARG A 850 -14.22 -3.71 -11.48
CA ARG A 850 -13.61 -3.84 -12.80
C ARG A 850 -12.11 -4.04 -12.70
N ASN A 851 -11.43 -3.28 -11.85
CA ASN A 851 -9.98 -3.35 -11.72
C ASN A 851 -9.52 -4.63 -11.02
N GLY A 852 -10.33 -5.18 -10.12
CA GLY A 852 -10.12 -6.50 -9.54
C GLY A 852 -10.18 -7.60 -10.60
N ARG A 853 -11.19 -7.55 -11.47
CA ARG A 853 -11.31 -8.49 -12.60
C ARG A 853 -10.18 -8.34 -13.62
N ILE A 854 -9.62 -7.13 -13.79
CA ILE A 854 -8.40 -6.93 -14.58
C ILE A 854 -7.22 -7.69 -13.96
N LEU A 855 -6.96 -7.49 -12.66
CA LEU A 855 -5.85 -8.18 -11.99
C LEU A 855 -6.03 -9.69 -11.98
N GLU A 856 -7.24 -10.19 -11.78
CA GLU A 856 -7.57 -11.62 -11.86
C GLU A 856 -7.25 -12.20 -13.25
N ARG A 857 -7.48 -11.44 -14.34
CA ARG A 857 -7.04 -11.84 -15.69
C ARG A 857 -5.53 -11.71 -15.88
N CYS A 858 -4.90 -10.75 -15.22
CA CYS A 858 -3.46 -10.55 -15.26
C CYS A 858 -2.68 -11.64 -14.50
N ASP A 859 -3.32 -12.32 -13.56
CA ASP A 859 -2.75 -13.41 -12.78
C ASP A 859 -2.48 -14.61 -13.71
N VAL A 860 -1.21 -14.90 -13.98
CA VAL A 860 -0.77 -15.95 -14.93
C VAL A 860 -0.78 -17.35 -14.31
N GLY A 861 -1.63 -17.55 -13.31
CA GLY A 861 -1.80 -18.80 -12.58
C GLY A 861 -1.25 -18.67 -11.17
N GLU A 862 -2.01 -19.18 -10.20
CA GLU A 862 -1.53 -19.29 -8.84
C GLU A 862 -0.41 -20.32 -8.80
N GLY A 863 0.84 -19.89 -8.63
CA GLY A 863 1.97 -20.82 -8.48
C GLY A 863 1.66 -21.89 -7.43
N ALA A 864 2.23 -23.08 -7.61
CA ALA A 864 2.04 -24.18 -6.68
C ALA A 864 2.31 -23.73 -5.24
N LEU A 865 1.44 -24.12 -4.30
CA LEU A 865 1.55 -23.71 -2.91
C LEU A 865 2.81 -24.33 -2.29
N GLN A 866 3.72 -23.50 -1.76
CA GLN A 866 5.03 -23.95 -1.31
C GLN A 866 5.09 -24.13 0.21
N ARG A 867 5.83 -25.13 0.69
CA ARG A 867 6.27 -25.27 2.08
C ARG A 867 7.34 -24.23 2.35
N THR A 868 6.91 -23.11 2.90
CA THR A 868 7.79 -21.99 3.20
C THR A 868 7.07 -21.05 4.15
N HIS A 869 7.84 -20.28 4.90
CA HIS A 869 7.31 -19.24 5.75
C HIS A 869 7.54 -17.86 5.16
N HIS A 870 6.75 -16.92 5.65
CA HIS A 870 6.78 -15.52 5.23
C HIS A 870 8.18 -14.91 5.36
N TRP A 871 8.94 -15.32 6.38
CA TRP A 871 10.27 -14.77 6.69
C TRP A 871 11.41 -15.39 5.85
N SER A 872 11.11 -16.29 4.90
CA SER A 872 12.15 -17.01 4.14
C SER A 872 13.03 -16.10 3.27
N PRO A 873 12.55 -14.96 2.75
CA PRO A 873 13.43 -14.04 2.01
C PRO A 873 14.50 -13.35 2.86
N LEU A 874 14.38 -13.42 4.20
CA LEU A 874 15.26 -12.74 5.15
C LEU A 874 16.49 -13.60 5.48
N SER A 875 17.58 -12.95 5.87
CA SER A 875 18.84 -13.63 6.22
C SER A 875 19.40 -13.04 7.50
N ASP A 876 20.19 -11.99 7.39
CA ASP A 876 20.84 -11.34 8.54
C ASP A 876 19.79 -10.72 9.48
N GLU A 877 18.62 -10.37 8.97
CA GLU A 877 17.53 -9.75 9.74
C GLU A 877 16.90 -10.69 10.75
N VAL A 878 17.02 -12.02 10.58
CA VAL A 878 16.38 -13.01 11.47
C VAL A 878 17.36 -13.66 12.44
N GLU A 879 18.65 -13.34 12.35
CA GLU A 879 19.67 -13.98 13.18
C GLU A 879 19.43 -13.75 14.68
N PHE A 880 18.88 -12.60 15.07
CA PHE A 880 18.56 -12.31 16.47
C PHE A 880 17.41 -13.14 17.06
N VAL A 881 16.58 -13.76 16.21
CA VAL A 881 15.48 -14.66 16.63
C VAL A 881 15.75 -16.13 16.31
N ARG A 882 16.88 -16.43 15.66
CA ARG A 882 17.26 -17.79 15.29
C ARG A 882 17.63 -18.59 16.53
N THR A 883 16.91 -19.67 16.78
CA THR A 883 17.19 -20.59 17.88
C THR A 883 18.18 -21.68 17.47
N LYS A 884 18.67 -22.47 18.44
CA LYS A 884 19.46 -23.67 18.15
C LYS A 884 18.67 -24.70 17.36
N LYS A 885 17.36 -24.82 17.63
CA LYS A 885 16.44 -25.70 16.90
C LYS A 885 16.33 -25.23 15.45
N ASP A 886 16.13 -23.93 15.23
CA ASP A 886 16.07 -23.33 13.90
C ASP A 886 17.36 -23.52 13.12
N ALA A 887 18.51 -23.41 13.78
CA ALA A 887 19.81 -23.71 13.17
C ALA A 887 19.95 -25.20 12.81
N LYS A 888 19.58 -26.11 13.71
CA LYS A 888 19.62 -27.57 13.46
C LYS A 888 18.72 -27.96 12.28
N HIS A 889 17.54 -27.36 12.20
CA HIS A 889 16.52 -27.64 11.19
C HIS A 889 16.60 -26.74 9.96
N ALA A 890 17.59 -25.84 9.89
CA ALA A 890 17.76 -24.90 8.78
C ALA A 890 16.46 -24.13 8.43
N THR A 891 15.62 -23.81 9.43
CA THR A 891 14.25 -23.31 9.17
C THR A 891 14.24 -21.98 8.42
N PHE A 892 15.17 -21.07 8.75
CA PHE A 892 15.35 -19.78 8.08
C PHE A 892 16.23 -19.83 6.82
N GLU A 893 16.87 -20.97 6.53
CA GLU A 893 17.63 -21.12 5.29
C GLU A 893 16.63 -21.32 4.14
N CYS A 894 16.93 -20.79 2.95
CA CYS A 894 16.18 -21.11 1.75
C CYS A 894 16.97 -20.74 0.49
N ALA A 895 16.66 -21.40 -0.63
CA ALA A 895 17.08 -20.93 -1.95
C ALA A 895 16.38 -19.61 -2.30
N LYS A 896 17.07 -18.48 -2.15
CA LYS A 896 16.47 -17.16 -2.41
C LYS A 896 16.16 -16.94 -3.90
N ASP A 897 16.89 -17.61 -4.79
CA ASP A 897 16.71 -17.48 -6.24
C ASP A 897 15.31 -17.88 -6.70
N ARG A 898 14.71 -18.90 -6.07
CA ARG A 898 13.35 -19.38 -6.38
C ARG A 898 12.28 -18.29 -6.28
N HIS A 899 12.53 -17.22 -5.52
CA HIS A 899 11.61 -16.11 -5.33
C HIS A 899 11.61 -15.10 -6.50
N VAL A 900 12.70 -15.04 -7.29
CA VAL A 900 12.89 -13.98 -8.30
C VAL A 900 13.28 -14.55 -9.68
N PHE A 901 14.17 -15.53 -9.74
CA PHE A 901 14.65 -16.09 -11.01
C PHE A 901 13.51 -16.66 -11.86
N PRO A 902 12.60 -17.52 -11.34
CA PRO A 902 11.53 -18.09 -12.17
C PRO A 902 10.64 -17.03 -12.81
N TRP A 903 10.38 -15.95 -12.09
CA TRP A 903 9.60 -14.81 -12.58
C TRP A 903 10.30 -14.05 -13.71
N VAL A 904 11.58 -13.73 -13.54
CA VAL A 904 12.36 -13.02 -14.57
C VAL A 904 12.53 -13.89 -15.80
N GLU A 905 12.85 -15.17 -15.59
CA GLU A 905 13.08 -16.14 -16.65
C GLU A 905 11.81 -16.45 -17.44
N VAL A 906 10.64 -16.60 -16.80
CA VAL A 906 9.40 -16.87 -17.55
C VAL A 906 8.98 -15.68 -18.41
N ASN A 907 9.15 -14.46 -17.91
CA ASN A 907 8.88 -13.25 -18.68
C ASN A 907 9.88 -13.04 -19.83
N ALA A 908 11.14 -13.45 -19.65
CA ALA A 908 12.14 -13.45 -20.72
C ALA A 908 11.88 -14.56 -21.75
N ARG A 909 11.34 -15.71 -21.32
CA ARG A 909 10.98 -16.85 -22.18
C ARG A 909 9.89 -16.49 -23.18
N PHE A 910 8.87 -15.76 -22.72
CA PHE A 910 7.77 -15.29 -23.57
C PHE A 910 8.01 -13.91 -24.19
N GLY A 911 9.25 -13.40 -24.17
CA GLY A 911 9.64 -12.18 -24.88
C GLY A 911 9.06 -10.87 -24.32
N ILE A 912 8.46 -10.91 -23.12
CA ILE A 912 8.03 -9.71 -22.37
C ILE A 912 9.27 -8.94 -21.91
N ILE A 913 10.24 -9.66 -21.36
CA ILE A 913 11.58 -9.14 -21.09
C ILE A 913 12.46 -9.40 -22.31
N LYS A 914 12.92 -8.31 -22.94
CA LYS A 914 13.77 -8.39 -24.13
C LYS A 914 15.22 -8.70 -23.75
N ARG A 915 15.83 -9.63 -24.48
CA ARG A 915 17.26 -9.93 -24.40
C ARG A 915 18.04 -8.85 -25.14
N MET A 916 19.24 -8.53 -24.64
CA MET A 916 20.15 -7.64 -25.35
C MET A 916 20.87 -8.41 -26.44
N GLU A 917 20.77 -7.96 -27.69
CA GLU A 917 21.53 -8.52 -28.80
C GLU A 917 23.03 -8.27 -28.58
N ASN A 918 23.80 -9.35 -28.40
CA ASN A 918 25.26 -9.44 -28.37
C ASN A 918 26.03 -8.11 -28.17
N GLN A 919 25.98 -7.54 -26.97
CA GLN A 919 27.16 -6.84 -26.48
C GLN A 919 28.17 -7.93 -26.13
N GLN A 920 29.21 -8.09 -26.97
CA GLN A 920 30.38 -8.91 -26.67
C GLN A 920 30.72 -8.72 -25.20
N LYS A 921 30.72 -9.82 -24.42
CA LYS A 921 31.13 -9.86 -23.02
C LYS A 921 32.37 -8.98 -22.86
N SER A 922 32.20 -7.75 -22.41
CA SER A 922 33.34 -6.94 -22.00
C SER A 922 33.93 -7.68 -20.81
N SER A 923 35.25 -7.84 -20.82
CA SER A 923 36.08 -8.68 -19.95
C SER A 923 36.03 -8.37 -18.44
N ALA A 924 34.97 -7.71 -17.97
CA ALA A 924 34.77 -7.36 -16.56
C ALA A 924 34.29 -8.54 -15.69
N GLY A 925 33.76 -9.62 -16.29
CA GLY A 925 33.17 -10.74 -15.54
C GLY A 925 34.17 -11.71 -14.89
N ASP A 926 35.32 -11.95 -15.50
CA ASP A 926 36.25 -13.00 -15.03
C ASP A 926 37.04 -12.61 -13.76
N GLY A 927 37.14 -11.32 -13.45
CA GLY A 927 37.88 -10.86 -12.26
C GLY A 927 37.13 -10.98 -10.93
N VAL A 928 35.81 -11.23 -10.96
CA VAL A 928 34.94 -11.20 -9.76
C VAL A 928 34.63 -12.61 -9.24
N ARG A 929 34.61 -13.65 -10.09
CA ARG A 929 34.49 -15.06 -9.63
C ARG A 929 35.57 -15.41 -8.59
N ALA A 930 36.81 -14.98 -8.84
CA ALA A 930 37.92 -15.16 -7.90
C ALA A 930 37.79 -14.33 -6.58
N LYS A 931 36.91 -13.33 -6.53
CA LYS A 931 36.68 -12.51 -5.32
C LYS A 931 35.45 -12.94 -4.51
N LEU A 932 34.48 -13.60 -5.13
CA LEU A 932 33.26 -14.08 -4.46
C LEU A 932 33.40 -15.51 -3.90
N GLY A 933 34.53 -16.19 -4.15
CA GLY A 933 34.73 -17.55 -3.62
C GLY A 933 33.75 -18.58 -4.22
N ILE A 934 33.29 -18.34 -5.46
CA ILE A 934 32.47 -19.26 -6.26
C ILE A 934 33.39 -20.01 -7.22
#